data_AF-A0AAW7MJV1-F1
#
_entry.id   AF-A0AAW7MJV1-F1
#
_cell.length_a   1.000
_cell.length_b   1.000
_cell.length_c   1.000
_cell.angle_alpha   90.00
_cell.angle_beta   90.00
_cell.angle_gamma   90.00
#
_symmetry.space_group_name_H-M   'P 1'
#
loop_
_entity.id
_entity.type
_entity.pdbx_description
1 polymer ?
#
loop_
_entity_poly.entity_id
_entity_poly.type
_entity_poly.pdbx_seq_one_letter_code
_entity_poly.pdbx_strand_id
1 'polypeptide(L)'
;MKPREYQMLGKSQKVGALRQTKIGMAVAAMVAATAFPTVAVAEVETADVIVQQSKAHIVNVLESQIDEITKVNAEKNDAFIRENTWLSNAEKIQEILKIEVLEKRNAELEGIASRADEMLKLAETGTDGKSLDHVDWMSVEDLKKIKEAANSVVAASEEARAGEIAKFSAFLSRESNIETIKADALALSAKLKNAKETLKTLNVADGQSLHELVNRFELNAEMENGKAKEVGSWAVDNLSGKFADIQKASGGDLVNEKTILEITQRSGAASNPVTGTADSGRRVGTLRLLDGADHRLDVSNGQLILGQGIDGTGKLRIDVGTEGVLVFEKAGQGIQVEANGVEINAGRNTNPSEAGALIAVDAGTSAGGVDVGVREGVSLRIDDEADDHELEEGGLVHFAAGTSAGSARIGIHDSGSLGFEGSDAGSSSISISHGGTASFRDAGAKQSSIANSGSLNFVSSSGADAKIINERGGELMFSASALEGLHLTNRGAADLQATSGGEATIVNEVDGELAFGGASLDKLKLDNEGTASISHAFGGDATLHNRAVGRMAIIDTALENVRLSNEGWVGLVGETTADNAVVKMSGGMLDVSLVEKVADESNAVEKGTEKAITIGSLSGTGDVITGATQVTLGSANQDDEFGGRFMKTVAITEPQVEGEATTETTESVALRTPAVAQTTQGVQLTKIGTGNLTLTGDQSDVDRLSIQGGKLTAAHANALGSGTVSVAGTGTIALAADVSGVTDLTNAGTLDLGTNKLVVRKYASSEGAKINSRVAKLGDDLAFGAIQVSESSDFRTTKIKVAVDDGIEVTDLLKQKVTVVDAQGDAEVQIGEVEFGSISTDVDTGTDTDTDTGVDTGVDIDTGTGGQVTITETSAVNFLGADGGYSANEQAMLASVDGVALGDLASGKIGGKVLSAMALQTAGSEEQRRSARLLSGESLVNNATAAQGAATSFQRGMQTRMIAGGSMFDDQTTNGAMASDNGIAGWASFKGGNASQRGDGMSFDVKGLDGAIGIDKRVNQNTLVGASVGLGNQDSKAKGMPGESKVNSVSVGLYGSHLAATNWFVNGGVSYTNHSVKTDRTVAARNASARLSGKTSGQTFGMFGEVGKRFGVSGVNIDPSVGVRVASTRLNAFDETNRDGQGTDGLKVGSQSQTSTRGVVGVRLWSEVASIAGGKVAPSLRLSYEHEFGNTQSSLTNAIYGAPSGFTVKGPKLGRDIFTADLGVDMQIKKQLEVRVGGNVSVRKGESALGGGISAKYRF
;
A
#
# COMPACT_ATOMS: atom_id res chain seq x y z
N MET A 1 -23.03 -18.84 -40.51
CA MET A 1 -24.37 -18.24 -40.40
C MET A 1 -24.34 -17.18 -39.30
N LYS A 2 -24.78 -15.96 -39.61
CA LYS A 2 -24.93 -14.78 -38.71
C LYS A 2 -26.44 -14.61 -38.39
N PRO A 3 -26.90 -13.68 -37.52
CA PRO A 3 -26.36 -13.18 -36.23
C PRO A 3 -27.48 -12.81 -35.19
N ARG A 4 -27.13 -12.34 -33.98
CA ARG A 4 -27.38 -10.94 -33.54
C ARG A 4 -26.90 -10.63 -32.11
N GLU A 5 -26.07 -9.59 -32.04
CA GLU A 5 -25.58 -8.79 -30.90
C GLU A 5 -26.63 -7.75 -30.43
N TYR A 6 -26.40 -7.05 -29.31
CA TYR A 6 -26.06 -5.61 -29.31
C TYR A 6 -25.74 -5.05 -27.91
N GLN A 7 -24.54 -4.47 -27.77
CA GLN A 7 -24.15 -3.42 -26.80
C GLN A 7 -24.56 -2.03 -27.35
N MET A 8 -24.67 -0.99 -26.51
CA MET A 8 -24.11 0.35 -26.80
C MET A 8 -24.27 1.37 -25.66
N LEU A 9 -23.22 2.20 -25.52
CA LEU A 9 -23.02 3.40 -24.70
C LEU A 9 -23.86 4.62 -25.12
N GLY A 10 -23.97 5.63 -24.23
CA GLY A 10 -23.57 7.01 -24.59
C GLY A 10 -24.48 8.21 -24.25
N LYS A 11 -24.18 8.87 -23.11
CA LYS A 11 -24.06 10.33 -22.81
C LYS A 11 -25.04 11.42 -23.37
N SER A 12 -25.53 12.22 -22.40
CA SER A 12 -25.39 13.71 -22.23
C SER A 12 -26.49 14.71 -22.64
N GLN A 13 -26.84 15.54 -21.64
CA GLN A 13 -27.16 16.99 -21.62
C GLN A 13 -28.61 17.55 -21.71
N LYS A 14 -29.01 18.11 -20.55
CA LYS A 14 -29.54 19.47 -20.22
C LYS A 14 -30.93 19.97 -20.69
N VAL A 15 -31.71 20.33 -19.64
CA VAL A 15 -32.48 21.57 -19.37
C VAL A 15 -33.73 21.90 -20.21
N GLY A 16 -34.85 22.16 -19.53
CA GLY A 16 -35.92 23.00 -20.09
C GLY A 16 -37.31 22.81 -19.49
N ALA A 17 -37.60 23.61 -18.46
CA ALA A 17 -38.83 23.78 -17.70
C ALA A 17 -40.21 23.83 -18.43
N LEU A 18 -41.24 23.57 -17.59
CA LEU A 18 -42.50 24.33 -17.38
C LEU A 18 -43.84 23.90 -18.03
N ARG A 19 -44.85 23.91 -17.13
CA ARG A 19 -46.32 24.11 -17.28
C ARG A 19 -47.21 22.85 -17.33
N GLN A 20 -47.94 22.55 -16.24
CA GLN A 20 -49.34 23.00 -15.92
C GLN A 20 -50.38 22.02 -16.56
N THR A 21 -51.45 21.50 -15.95
CA THR A 21 -52.22 21.78 -14.72
C THR A 21 -53.27 20.66 -14.54
N LYS A 22 -53.65 20.34 -13.28
CA LYS A 22 -54.99 20.08 -12.68
C LYS A 22 -56.10 19.33 -13.48
N ILE A 23 -57.04 18.55 -12.95
CA ILE A 23 -57.53 18.07 -11.63
C ILE A 23 -58.72 17.12 -11.97
N GLY A 24 -59.04 16.13 -11.13
CA GLY A 24 -60.41 15.57 -11.08
C GLY A 24 -60.61 14.24 -10.32
N MET A 25 -60.82 14.32 -9.00
CA MET A 25 -61.70 13.52 -8.08
C MET A 25 -61.80 11.97 -8.23
N ALA A 26 -61.39 11.14 -7.26
CA ALA A 26 -62.06 10.76 -5.97
C ALA A 26 -63.40 10.01 -6.20
N VAL A 27 -63.76 8.83 -5.66
CA VAL A 27 -63.59 8.16 -4.34
C VAL A 27 -63.96 6.66 -4.50
N ALA A 28 -63.31 5.73 -3.77
CA ALA A 28 -63.93 4.58 -3.07
C ALA A 28 -62.89 3.54 -2.58
N ALA A 29 -62.61 3.51 -1.28
CA ALA A 29 -62.21 2.28 -0.58
C ALA A 29 -62.54 2.43 0.91
N MET A 30 -63.54 1.67 1.35
CA MET A 30 -64.00 1.57 2.72
C MET A 30 -64.03 0.08 3.10
N VAL A 31 -63.70 -0.19 4.37
CA VAL A 31 -63.96 -1.40 5.18
C VAL A 31 -62.89 -2.51 5.18
N ALA A 32 -62.12 -2.55 6.28
CA ALA A 32 -62.02 -3.73 7.15
C ALA A 32 -61.49 -3.32 8.54
N ALA A 33 -62.28 -3.56 9.58
CA ALA A 33 -61.96 -3.40 10.99
C ALA A 33 -62.15 -4.73 11.74
N THR A 34 -61.71 -4.76 13.01
CA THR A 34 -61.87 -5.76 14.10
C THR A 34 -60.64 -6.68 14.29
N ALA A 35 -60.02 -6.87 15.49
CA ALA A 35 -60.52 -6.81 16.87
C ALA A 35 -59.41 -6.59 17.97
N PHE A 36 -59.73 -5.78 19.01
CA PHE A 36 -59.37 -5.66 20.47
C PHE A 36 -57.99 -6.09 21.08
N PRO A 37 -57.53 -5.57 22.27
CA PRO A 37 -58.24 -4.80 23.31
C PRO A 37 -57.53 -3.53 23.88
N THR A 38 -58.29 -2.85 24.73
CA THR A 38 -58.04 -1.68 25.61
C THR A 38 -56.63 -1.52 26.22
N VAL A 39 -56.02 -0.37 25.94
CA VAL A 39 -55.15 0.37 26.87
C VAL A 39 -55.84 1.72 27.09
N ALA A 40 -55.94 2.18 28.32
CA ALA A 40 -56.40 3.52 28.64
C ALA A 40 -55.43 4.53 27.99
N VAL A 41 -55.83 5.09 26.86
CA VAL A 41 -55.11 6.18 26.20
C VAL A 41 -55.56 7.44 26.92
N ALA A 42 -54.68 8.00 27.76
CA ALA A 42 -54.72 9.42 28.03
C ALA A 42 -54.60 10.12 26.67
N GLU A 43 -55.63 10.88 26.27
CA GLU A 43 -55.63 11.65 25.03
C GLU A 43 -54.42 12.59 25.05
N VAL A 44 -53.39 12.23 24.29
CA VAL A 44 -52.30 13.14 23.95
C VAL A 44 -52.84 14.09 22.89
N GLU A 45 -53.23 15.30 23.27
CA GLU A 45 -53.48 16.36 22.31
C GLU A 45 -52.21 16.59 21.48
N THR A 46 -52.27 16.33 20.18
CA THR A 46 -51.14 16.54 19.28
C THR A 46 -50.88 18.04 19.08
N ALA A 47 -49.64 18.43 18.78
CA ALA A 47 -49.26 19.84 18.58
C ALA A 47 -50.13 20.57 17.54
N ASP A 48 -50.61 19.86 16.52
CA ASP A 48 -51.53 20.38 15.51
C ASP A 48 -52.90 20.76 16.08
N VAL A 49 -53.45 19.99 17.02
CA VAL A 49 -54.76 20.27 17.64
C VAL A 49 -54.73 21.57 18.44
N ILE A 50 -53.66 21.79 19.20
CA ILE A 50 -53.49 22.98 20.04
C ILE A 50 -53.21 24.23 19.17
N VAL A 51 -52.42 24.12 18.10
CA VAL A 51 -52.21 25.24 17.16
C VAL A 51 -53.53 25.60 16.45
N GLN A 52 -54.38 24.61 16.13
CA GLN A 52 -55.71 24.86 15.56
C GLN A 52 -56.69 25.46 16.58
N GLN A 53 -56.61 25.10 17.87
CA GLN A 53 -57.39 25.73 18.94
C GLN A 53 -56.99 27.21 19.13
N SER A 54 -55.68 27.51 19.19
CA SER A 54 -55.17 28.89 19.26
C SER A 54 -55.57 29.71 18.02
N LYS A 55 -55.51 29.10 16.83
CA LYS A 55 -56.03 29.71 15.59
C LYS A 55 -57.52 30.02 15.71
N ALA A 56 -58.33 29.07 16.16
CA ALA A 56 -59.78 29.26 16.31
C ALA A 56 -60.12 30.38 17.29
N HIS A 57 -59.39 30.48 18.40
CA HIS A 57 -59.56 31.55 19.37
C HIS A 57 -59.20 32.93 18.79
N ILE A 58 -58.02 33.05 18.15
CA ILE A 58 -57.58 34.29 17.50
C ILE A 58 -58.57 34.71 16.40
N VAL A 59 -59.06 33.75 15.60
CA VAL A 59 -60.09 33.98 14.58
C VAL A 59 -61.37 34.54 15.20
N ASN A 60 -61.89 33.90 16.26
CA ASN A 60 -63.13 34.35 16.91
C ASN A 60 -63.02 35.78 17.47
N VAL A 61 -61.88 36.12 18.11
CA VAL A 61 -61.65 37.48 18.63
C VAL A 61 -61.53 38.49 17.49
N LEU A 62 -60.80 38.18 16.42
CA LEU A 62 -60.67 39.04 15.25
C LEU A 62 -62.01 39.25 14.54
N GLU A 63 -62.83 38.20 14.40
CA GLU A 63 -64.16 38.30 13.80
C GLU A 63 -65.07 39.22 14.64
N SER A 64 -65.07 39.07 15.97
CA SER A 64 -65.82 39.96 16.86
C SER A 64 -65.36 41.43 16.74
N GLN A 65 -64.04 41.68 16.67
CA GLN A 65 -63.51 43.04 16.49
C GLN A 65 -63.87 43.62 15.12
N ILE A 66 -63.83 42.80 14.06
CA ILE A 66 -64.24 43.19 12.71
C ILE A 66 -65.72 43.59 12.70
N ASP A 67 -66.59 42.85 13.37
CA ASP A 67 -68.02 43.17 13.46
C ASP A 67 -68.26 44.49 14.21
N GLU A 68 -67.58 44.70 15.33
CA GLU A 68 -67.68 45.94 16.11
C GLU A 68 -67.16 47.16 15.32
N ILE A 69 -65.97 47.05 14.73
CA ILE A 69 -65.41 48.11 13.88
C ILE A 69 -66.30 48.35 12.66
N THR A 70 -66.90 47.33 12.06
CA THR A 70 -67.82 47.48 10.93
C THR A 70 -69.05 48.28 11.33
N LYS A 71 -69.63 47.98 12.50
CA LYS A 71 -70.79 48.71 13.03
C LYS A 71 -70.46 50.18 13.31
N VAL A 72 -69.39 50.46 14.04
CA VAL A 72 -68.98 51.84 14.38
C VAL A 72 -68.57 52.62 13.13
N ASN A 73 -67.88 51.97 12.18
CA ASN A 73 -67.51 52.59 10.91
C ASN A 73 -68.73 52.94 10.07
N ALA A 74 -69.77 52.08 10.03
CA ALA A 74 -71.03 52.38 9.36
C ALA A 74 -71.74 53.58 10.01
N GLU A 75 -71.85 53.61 11.34
CA GLU A 75 -72.46 54.72 12.09
C GLU A 75 -71.75 56.06 11.83
N LYS A 76 -70.41 56.05 11.82
CA LYS A 76 -69.59 57.24 11.53
C LYS A 76 -69.67 57.67 10.07
N ASN A 77 -69.70 56.72 9.14
CA ASN A 77 -69.89 57.00 7.72
C ASN A 77 -71.28 57.59 7.44
N ASP A 78 -72.31 57.09 8.10
CA ASP A 78 -73.67 57.65 8.01
C ASP A 78 -73.73 59.06 8.61
N ALA A 79 -73.04 59.31 9.73
CA ALA A 79 -72.91 60.64 10.31
C ALA A 79 -72.18 61.62 9.37
N PHE A 80 -71.12 61.17 8.70
CA PHE A 80 -70.41 61.94 7.67
C PHE A 80 -71.36 62.31 6.52
N ILE A 81 -72.12 61.33 6.00
CA ILE A 81 -73.06 61.58 4.90
C ILE A 81 -74.17 62.55 5.34
N ARG A 82 -74.72 62.41 6.55
CA ARG A 82 -75.70 63.36 7.12
C ARG A 82 -75.18 64.78 7.19
N GLU A 83 -74.00 64.97 7.78
CA GLU A 83 -73.43 66.30 7.96
C GLU A 83 -73.00 66.93 6.63
N ASN A 84 -72.43 66.15 5.71
CA ASN A 84 -72.08 66.60 4.36
C ASN A 84 -73.32 66.99 3.53
N THR A 85 -74.41 66.24 3.68
CA THR A 85 -75.67 66.52 3.00
C THR A 85 -76.31 67.80 3.54
N TRP A 86 -76.27 68.01 4.87
CA TRP A 86 -76.70 69.28 5.47
C TRP A 86 -75.91 70.45 4.90
N LEU A 87 -74.57 70.40 4.94
CA LEU A 87 -73.71 71.48 4.44
C LEU A 87 -74.01 71.82 2.98
N SER A 88 -74.12 70.80 2.11
CA SER A 88 -74.39 71.02 0.67
C SER A 88 -75.76 71.66 0.42
N ASN A 89 -76.79 71.29 1.19
CA ASN A 89 -78.12 71.88 1.04
C ASN A 89 -78.21 73.27 1.68
N ALA A 90 -77.59 73.48 2.84
CA ALA A 90 -77.54 74.77 3.51
C ALA A 90 -76.83 75.83 2.66
N GLU A 91 -75.74 75.46 1.98
CA GLU A 91 -75.01 76.34 1.05
C GLU A 91 -75.89 76.76 -0.14
N LYS A 92 -76.62 75.82 -0.76
CA LYS A 92 -77.57 76.13 -1.84
C LYS A 92 -78.68 77.09 -1.38
N ILE A 93 -79.21 76.90 -0.17
CA ILE A 93 -80.22 77.81 0.38
C ILE A 93 -79.62 79.19 0.69
N GLN A 94 -78.39 79.25 1.20
CA GLN A 94 -77.67 80.51 1.39
C GLN A 94 -77.47 81.28 0.08
N GLU A 95 -77.17 80.59 -1.02
CA GLU A 95 -77.10 81.21 -2.35
C GLU A 95 -78.45 81.78 -2.80
N ILE A 96 -79.54 81.05 -2.57
CA ILE A 96 -80.90 81.53 -2.86
C ILE A 96 -81.21 82.78 -2.05
N LEU A 97 -80.89 82.83 -0.76
CA LEU A 97 -81.12 83.99 0.10
C LEU A 97 -80.42 85.27 -0.39
N LYS A 98 -79.30 85.12 -1.12
CA LYS A 98 -78.50 86.21 -1.72
C LYS A 98 -79.07 86.75 -3.04
N ILE A 99 -80.08 86.11 -3.64
CA ILE A 99 -80.69 86.57 -4.90
C ILE A 99 -81.35 87.93 -4.69
N GLU A 100 -80.88 88.99 -5.34
CA GLU A 100 -81.42 90.36 -5.14
C GLU A 100 -82.87 90.50 -5.63
N VAL A 101 -83.21 89.87 -6.76
CA VAL A 101 -84.54 89.94 -7.37
C VAL A 101 -85.57 89.20 -6.50
N LEU A 102 -86.49 89.96 -5.91
CA LEU A 102 -87.46 89.48 -4.91
C LEU A 102 -88.34 88.34 -5.43
N GLU A 103 -88.98 88.51 -6.59
CA GLU A 103 -89.89 87.50 -7.16
C GLU A 103 -89.17 86.17 -7.40
N LYS A 104 -87.94 86.23 -7.90
CA LYS A 104 -87.13 85.04 -8.16
C LYS A 104 -86.70 84.35 -6.87
N ARG A 105 -86.28 85.12 -5.87
CA ARG A 105 -85.91 84.58 -4.54
C ARG A 105 -87.09 83.89 -3.87
N ASN A 106 -88.26 84.54 -3.88
CA ASN A 106 -89.45 84.00 -3.26
C ASN A 106 -89.92 82.72 -3.96
N ALA A 107 -89.90 82.68 -5.29
CA ALA A 107 -90.24 81.47 -6.04
C ALA A 107 -89.31 80.27 -5.71
N GLU A 108 -88.00 80.51 -5.61
CA GLU A 108 -87.02 79.48 -5.21
C GLU A 108 -87.24 79.03 -3.76
N LEU A 109 -87.48 79.97 -2.82
CA LEU A 109 -87.74 79.66 -1.41
C LEU A 109 -89.07 78.92 -1.19
N GLU A 110 -90.11 79.25 -1.96
CA GLU A 110 -91.37 78.50 -1.99
C GLU A 110 -91.15 77.08 -2.53
N GLY A 111 -90.30 76.94 -3.56
CA GLY A 111 -89.86 75.65 -4.06
C GLY A 111 -89.17 74.81 -2.98
N ILE A 112 -88.32 75.42 -2.18
CA ILE A 112 -87.65 74.76 -1.05
C ILE A 112 -88.63 74.41 0.07
N ALA A 113 -89.56 75.30 0.41
CA ALA A 113 -90.59 75.02 1.41
C ALA A 113 -91.52 73.87 0.98
N SER A 114 -91.88 73.81 -0.31
CA SER A 114 -92.68 72.73 -0.90
C SER A 114 -91.92 71.41 -0.87
N ARG A 115 -90.65 71.40 -1.27
CA ARG A 115 -89.81 70.20 -1.25
C ARG A 115 -89.56 69.70 0.17
N ALA A 116 -89.37 70.61 1.13
CA ALA A 116 -89.29 70.28 2.54
C ALA A 116 -90.61 69.67 3.05
N ASP A 117 -91.77 70.17 2.60
CA ASP A 117 -93.08 69.60 2.94
C ASP A 117 -93.29 68.19 2.37
N GLU A 118 -92.86 67.94 1.13
CA GLU A 118 -92.85 66.60 0.54
C GLU A 118 -91.98 65.64 1.35
N MET A 119 -90.76 66.05 1.71
CA MET A 119 -89.85 65.25 2.53
C MET A 119 -90.44 65.02 3.93
N LEU A 120 -91.10 66.01 4.54
CA LEU A 120 -91.75 65.84 5.84
C LEU A 120 -92.92 64.84 5.80
N LYS A 121 -93.69 64.77 4.70
CA LYS A 121 -94.74 63.75 4.51
C LYS A 121 -94.17 62.34 4.34
N LEU A 122 -93.03 62.23 3.68
CA LEU A 122 -92.26 60.98 3.62
C LEU A 122 -91.81 60.52 5.02
N ALA A 123 -91.54 61.45 5.94
CA ALA A 123 -91.19 61.13 7.33
C ALA A 123 -92.33 60.47 8.13
N GLU A 124 -93.58 60.82 7.82
CA GLU A 124 -94.79 60.33 8.51
C GLU A 124 -95.17 58.90 8.08
N THR A 125 -94.64 58.42 6.95
CA THR A 125 -94.98 57.13 6.33
C THR A 125 -93.74 56.25 6.14
N GLY A 126 -92.99 56.01 7.21
CA GLY A 126 -91.93 55.00 7.21
C GLY A 126 -92.47 53.61 6.86
N THR A 127 -91.67 52.76 6.19
CA THR A 127 -92.03 51.39 5.73
C THR A 127 -92.52 50.46 6.83
N ASP A 128 -92.33 50.84 8.09
CA ASP A 128 -92.56 50.02 9.28
C ASP A 128 -93.63 50.63 10.21
N GLY A 129 -94.29 51.72 9.77
CA GLY A 129 -95.32 52.43 10.54
C GLY A 129 -94.80 53.27 11.72
N LYS A 130 -93.50 53.53 11.80
CA LYS A 130 -92.87 54.45 12.78
C LYS A 130 -92.47 55.76 12.10
N SER A 131 -92.70 56.89 12.78
CA SER A 131 -92.23 58.21 12.35
C SER A 131 -90.72 58.20 12.24
N LEU A 132 -90.19 58.66 11.10
CA LEU A 132 -88.77 58.84 10.90
C LEU A 132 -88.30 60.12 11.60
N ASP A 133 -87.09 60.12 12.14
CA ASP A 133 -86.42 61.31 12.70
C ASP A 133 -85.55 62.03 11.64
N HIS A 134 -85.23 61.35 10.54
CA HIS A 134 -84.56 61.86 9.35
C HIS A 134 -85.26 61.37 8.08
N VAL A 135 -85.29 62.20 7.04
CA VAL A 135 -85.70 61.79 5.70
C VAL A 135 -84.52 61.98 4.76
N ASP A 136 -84.18 60.92 4.04
CA ASP A 136 -82.83 60.71 3.49
C ASP A 136 -81.77 60.93 4.59
N TRP A 137 -80.90 61.93 4.43
CA TRP A 137 -79.85 62.26 5.39
C TRP A 137 -80.06 63.59 6.12
N MET A 138 -81.26 64.20 6.01
CA MET A 138 -81.61 65.48 6.63
C MET A 138 -82.61 65.28 7.77
N SER A 139 -82.40 65.93 8.92
CA SER A 139 -83.28 65.73 10.08
C SER A 139 -84.66 66.34 9.85
N VAL A 140 -85.70 65.69 10.35
CA VAL A 140 -87.09 66.17 10.25
C VAL A 140 -87.23 67.54 10.93
N GLU A 141 -86.50 67.76 12.02
CA GLU A 141 -86.47 69.04 12.73
C GLU A 141 -85.82 70.14 11.90
N ASP A 142 -84.69 69.85 11.25
CA ASP A 142 -84.03 70.81 10.36
C ASP A 142 -84.90 71.11 9.12
N LEU A 143 -85.57 70.10 8.55
CA LEU A 143 -86.52 70.28 7.45
C LEU A 143 -87.71 71.17 7.84
N LYS A 144 -88.26 71.00 9.06
CA LYS A 144 -89.30 71.89 9.60
C LYS A 144 -88.79 73.31 9.72
N LYS A 145 -87.60 73.51 10.31
CA LYS A 145 -86.99 74.83 10.46
C LYS A 145 -86.67 75.49 9.13
N ILE A 146 -86.17 74.74 8.14
CA ILE A 146 -85.94 75.22 6.77
C ILE A 146 -87.26 75.70 6.16
N LYS A 147 -88.32 74.87 6.25
CA LYS A 147 -89.64 75.21 5.70
C LYS A 147 -90.21 76.45 6.37
N GLU A 148 -90.18 76.52 7.70
CA GLU A 148 -90.69 77.65 8.49
C GLU A 148 -89.91 78.92 8.15
N ALA A 149 -88.58 78.88 8.19
CA ALA A 149 -87.74 80.04 7.90
C ALA A 149 -87.88 80.52 6.45
N ALA A 150 -87.95 79.61 5.47
CA ALA A 150 -88.21 79.97 4.07
C ALA A 150 -89.56 80.68 3.91
N ASN A 151 -90.63 80.14 4.51
CA ASN A 151 -91.96 80.76 4.49
C ASN A 151 -91.97 82.10 5.23
N SER A 152 -91.26 82.24 6.35
CA SER A 152 -91.14 83.51 7.08
C SER A 152 -90.44 84.60 6.26
N VAL A 153 -89.41 84.26 5.48
CA VAL A 153 -88.75 85.20 4.57
C VAL A 153 -89.67 85.62 3.42
N VAL A 154 -90.41 84.68 2.83
CA VAL A 154 -91.36 84.95 1.73
C VAL A 154 -92.51 85.84 2.21
N ALA A 155 -93.05 85.59 3.41
CA ALA A 155 -94.18 86.33 3.98
C ALA A 155 -93.80 87.67 4.66
N ALA A 156 -92.52 87.96 4.87
CA ALA A 156 -92.07 89.18 5.54
C ALA A 156 -92.33 90.46 4.73
N SER A 157 -92.69 91.56 5.40
CA SER A 157 -92.74 92.91 4.81
C SER A 157 -91.35 93.39 4.41
N GLU A 158 -91.26 94.41 3.56
CA GLU A 158 -89.98 94.92 3.05
C GLU A 158 -89.03 95.37 4.17
N GLU A 159 -89.53 95.98 5.25
CA GLU A 159 -88.69 96.40 6.38
C GLU A 159 -88.22 95.22 7.28
N ALA A 160 -88.99 94.13 7.36
CA ALA A 160 -88.68 92.98 8.24
C ALA A 160 -87.85 91.88 7.53
N ARG A 161 -87.89 91.84 6.20
CA ARG A 161 -87.31 90.74 5.39
C ARG A 161 -85.80 90.58 5.55
N ALA A 162 -85.06 91.68 5.67
CA ALA A 162 -83.61 91.61 5.90
C ALA A 162 -83.28 90.93 7.25
N GLY A 163 -84.10 91.14 8.28
CA GLY A 163 -83.97 90.49 9.59
C GLY A 163 -84.29 89.00 9.54
N GLU A 164 -85.35 88.61 8.82
CA GLU A 164 -85.70 87.19 8.65
C GLU A 164 -84.67 86.44 7.78
N ILE A 165 -84.11 87.07 6.75
CA ILE A 165 -83.00 86.51 5.96
C ILE A 165 -81.77 86.30 6.84
N ALA A 166 -81.43 87.27 7.69
CA ALA A 166 -80.28 87.15 8.59
C ALA A 166 -80.47 86.00 9.60
N LYS A 167 -81.68 85.81 10.14
CA LYS A 167 -82.00 84.67 11.03
C LYS A 167 -81.89 83.34 10.30
N PHE A 168 -82.43 83.24 9.07
CA PHE A 168 -82.36 82.01 8.31
C PHE A 168 -80.92 81.69 7.91
N SER A 169 -80.15 82.69 7.47
CA SER A 169 -78.73 82.54 7.18
C SER A 169 -77.93 82.14 8.43
N ALA A 170 -78.22 82.70 9.60
CA ALA A 170 -77.55 82.29 10.85
C ALA A 170 -77.82 80.82 11.21
N PHE A 171 -79.05 80.34 11.02
CA PHE A 171 -79.40 78.93 11.22
C PHE A 171 -78.68 77.98 10.26
N LEU A 172 -78.56 78.37 8.98
CA LEU A 172 -77.89 77.58 7.95
C LEU A 172 -76.36 77.54 8.13
N SER A 173 -75.78 78.53 8.79
CA SER A 173 -74.34 78.64 9.04
C SER A 173 -73.86 77.91 10.32
N ARG A 174 -74.51 76.81 10.71
CA ARG A 174 -74.08 76.03 11.89
C ARG A 174 -72.63 75.54 11.72
N GLU A 175 -71.84 75.60 12.78
CA GLU A 175 -70.45 75.12 12.79
C GLU A 175 -70.42 73.60 12.57
N SER A 176 -69.56 73.10 11.67
CA SER A 176 -69.53 71.69 11.27
C SER A 176 -68.19 71.02 11.56
N ASN A 177 -68.25 69.83 12.15
CA ASN A 177 -67.09 69.00 12.50
C ASN A 177 -66.74 67.95 11.43
N ILE A 178 -67.11 68.20 10.17
CA ILE A 178 -67.02 67.21 9.09
C ILE A 178 -65.60 66.66 8.83
N GLU A 179 -64.55 67.48 8.97
CA GLU A 179 -63.15 67.05 8.80
C GLU A 179 -62.74 66.01 9.87
N THR A 180 -63.18 66.21 11.12
CA THR A 180 -62.94 65.25 12.20
C THR A 180 -63.70 63.94 11.96
N ILE A 181 -64.97 64.01 11.54
CA ILE A 181 -65.78 62.83 11.25
C ILE A 181 -65.19 62.02 10.07
N LYS A 182 -64.68 62.70 9.04
CA LYS A 182 -64.01 62.08 7.88
C LYS A 182 -62.70 61.40 8.27
N ALA A 183 -61.89 62.05 9.08
CA ALA A 183 -60.64 61.47 9.59
C ALA A 183 -60.90 60.21 10.43
N ASP A 184 -61.90 60.24 11.31
CA ASP A 184 -62.32 59.09 12.12
C ASP A 184 -62.80 57.91 11.24
N ALA A 185 -63.64 58.18 10.24
CA ALA A 185 -64.16 57.15 9.33
C ALA A 185 -63.04 56.54 8.45
N LEU A 186 -62.10 57.34 7.94
CA LEU A 186 -60.95 56.83 7.19
C LEU A 186 -60.05 55.97 8.07
N ALA A 187 -59.78 56.40 9.31
CA ALA A 187 -58.99 55.64 10.27
C ALA A 187 -59.64 54.28 10.62
N LEU A 188 -60.96 54.25 10.83
CA LEU A 188 -61.71 53.01 11.07
C LEU A 188 -61.74 52.10 9.83
N SER A 189 -61.89 52.66 8.62
CA SER A 189 -61.86 51.87 7.38
C SER A 189 -60.50 51.19 7.12
N ALA A 190 -59.40 51.88 7.44
CA ALA A 190 -58.05 51.34 7.34
C ALA A 190 -57.82 50.22 8.37
N LYS A 191 -58.27 50.42 9.62
CA LYS A 191 -58.27 49.37 10.66
C LYS A 191 -59.07 48.14 10.23
N LEU A 192 -60.27 48.34 9.68
CA LEU A 192 -61.13 47.26 9.20
C LEU A 192 -60.49 46.46 8.06
N LYS A 193 -59.87 47.15 7.09
CA LYS A 193 -59.16 46.51 5.98
C LYS A 193 -58.01 45.63 6.48
N ASN A 194 -57.20 46.17 7.39
CA ASN A 194 -56.06 45.45 7.96
C ASN A 194 -56.50 44.21 8.77
N ALA A 195 -57.54 44.34 9.59
CA ALA A 195 -58.11 43.22 10.35
C ALA A 195 -58.61 42.09 9.43
N LYS A 196 -59.31 42.44 8.33
CA LYS A 196 -59.78 41.46 7.33
C LYS A 196 -58.64 40.77 6.57
N GLU A 197 -57.60 41.50 6.18
CA GLU A 197 -56.41 40.92 5.53
C GLU A 197 -55.65 39.99 6.47
N THR A 198 -55.58 40.34 7.75
CA THR A 198 -54.97 39.51 8.81
C THR A 198 -55.75 38.22 9.02
N LEU A 199 -57.09 38.29 9.13
CA LEU A 199 -57.96 37.12 9.23
C LEU A 199 -57.82 36.20 8.01
N LYS A 200 -57.74 36.76 6.79
CA LYS A 200 -57.52 36.00 5.56
C LYS A 200 -56.18 35.25 5.58
N THR A 201 -55.12 35.90 6.02
CA THR A 201 -53.78 35.30 6.11
C THR A 201 -53.78 34.12 7.08
N LEU A 202 -54.42 34.28 8.24
CA LEU A 202 -54.51 33.26 9.27
C LEU A 202 -55.33 32.04 8.82
N ASN A 203 -56.43 32.26 8.08
CA ASN A 203 -57.27 31.18 7.58
C ASN A 203 -56.58 30.30 6.54
N VAL A 204 -55.69 30.86 5.71
CA VAL A 204 -54.98 30.15 4.64
C VAL A 204 -53.68 29.48 5.14
N ALA A 205 -53.10 29.94 6.25
CA ALA A 205 -51.90 29.34 6.82
C ALA A 205 -52.17 27.90 7.33
N ASP A 206 -51.30 26.97 6.95
CA ASP A 206 -51.28 25.57 7.38
C ASP A 206 -49.88 25.16 7.89
N GLY A 207 -49.84 24.03 8.62
CA GLY A 207 -48.62 23.41 9.14
C GLY A 207 -47.63 24.39 9.78
N GLN A 208 -46.39 24.36 9.28
CA GLN A 208 -45.27 25.16 9.81
C GLN A 208 -45.49 26.68 9.69
N SER A 209 -46.11 27.16 8.60
CA SER A 209 -46.38 28.60 8.44
C SER A 209 -47.42 29.10 9.45
N LEU A 210 -48.39 28.27 9.83
CA LEU A 210 -49.34 28.60 10.89
C LEU A 210 -48.65 28.60 12.25
N HIS A 211 -47.82 27.60 12.53
CA HIS A 211 -47.03 27.52 13.77
C HIS A 211 -46.12 28.74 13.95
N GLU A 212 -45.35 29.10 12.91
CA GLU A 212 -44.48 30.27 12.93
C GLU A 212 -45.23 31.61 13.03
N LEU A 213 -46.47 31.68 12.56
CA LEU A 213 -47.26 32.92 12.59
C LEU A 213 -47.91 33.15 13.97
N VAL A 214 -48.28 32.06 14.66
CA VAL A 214 -49.03 32.10 15.93
C VAL A 214 -48.12 32.03 17.15
N ASN A 215 -47.01 31.28 17.07
CA ASN A 215 -46.16 30.99 18.23
C ASN A 215 -44.81 31.74 18.21
N ARG A 216 -44.65 32.69 17.30
CA ARG A 216 -43.43 33.51 17.21
C ARG A 216 -43.59 34.78 18.05
N PHE A 217 -42.73 34.91 19.05
CA PHE A 217 -42.65 36.08 19.91
C PHE A 217 -41.23 36.61 19.91
N GLU A 218 -41.08 37.92 19.88
CA GLU A 218 -39.82 38.61 20.11
C GLU A 218 -39.75 39.05 21.57
N LEU A 219 -38.62 38.76 22.22
CA LEU A 219 -38.33 39.25 23.56
C LEU A 219 -37.88 40.71 23.49
N ASN A 220 -38.53 41.57 24.26
CA ASN A 220 -38.12 42.97 24.46
C ASN A 220 -37.55 43.17 25.87
N ALA A 221 -36.63 44.12 25.99
CA ALA A 221 -36.06 44.51 27.26
C ALA A 221 -37.14 44.98 28.23
N GLU A 222 -37.14 44.41 29.43
CA GLU A 222 -37.97 44.89 30.53
C GLU A 222 -37.50 46.30 30.95
N MET A 223 -38.43 47.24 31.05
CA MET A 223 -38.12 48.64 31.35
C MET A 223 -38.49 48.97 32.80
N GLU A 224 -37.53 49.48 33.56
CA GLU A 224 -37.73 50.05 34.90
C GLU A 224 -37.31 51.52 34.90
N ASN A 225 -38.22 52.42 35.28
CA ASN A 225 -37.98 53.87 35.29
C ASN A 225 -37.43 54.44 33.96
N GLY A 226 -37.83 53.87 32.83
CA GLY A 226 -37.38 54.28 31.50
C GLY A 226 -35.98 53.80 31.10
N LYS A 227 -35.36 52.91 31.88
CA LYS A 227 -34.11 52.21 31.54
C LYS A 227 -34.36 50.71 31.49
N ALA A 228 -33.65 50.00 30.61
CA ALA A 228 -33.69 48.54 30.61
C ALA A 228 -33.15 48.00 31.94
N LYS A 229 -33.83 47.01 32.51
CA LYS A 229 -33.33 46.27 33.67
C LYS A 229 -32.00 45.59 33.34
N GLU A 230 -31.17 45.41 34.35
CA GLU A 230 -29.91 44.68 34.24
C GLU A 230 -30.14 43.20 33.89
N VAL A 231 -31.18 42.59 34.47
CA VAL A 231 -31.67 41.24 34.14
C VAL A 231 -33.20 41.29 34.04
N GLY A 232 -33.75 41.12 32.83
CA GLY A 232 -35.19 41.12 32.57
C GLY A 232 -35.87 39.75 32.76
N SER A 233 -37.20 39.71 32.82
CA SER A 233 -37.99 38.46 32.85
C SER A 233 -38.59 38.12 31.48
N TRP A 234 -38.95 36.85 31.26
CA TRP A 234 -39.73 36.41 30.09
C TRP A 234 -41.25 36.54 30.29
N ALA A 235 -41.67 37.45 31.17
CA ALA A 235 -43.08 37.70 31.42
C ALA A 235 -43.80 38.14 30.13
N VAL A 236 -45.10 37.83 30.07
CA VAL A 236 -45.97 38.11 28.92
C VAL A 236 -45.93 39.58 28.45
N ASP A 237 -45.69 40.52 29.37
CA ASP A 237 -45.61 41.95 29.06
C ASP A 237 -44.35 42.32 28.26
N ASN A 238 -43.27 41.53 28.39
CA ASN A 238 -42.01 41.73 27.68
C ASN A 238 -41.99 41.08 26.29
N LEU A 239 -43.08 40.42 25.88
CA LEU A 239 -43.19 39.75 24.59
C LEU A 239 -43.97 40.61 23.59
N SER A 240 -43.44 40.75 22.37
CA SER A 240 -44.17 41.29 21.22
C SER A 240 -44.32 40.24 20.13
N GLY A 241 -45.46 40.24 19.47
CA GLY A 241 -45.76 39.32 18.39
C GLY A 241 -47.01 39.76 17.64
N LYS A 242 -47.21 39.25 16.43
CA LYS A 242 -48.30 39.69 15.54
C LYS A 242 -49.69 39.54 16.17
N PHE A 243 -49.87 38.53 17.03
CA PHE A 243 -51.11 38.24 17.74
C PHE A 243 -50.97 38.29 19.27
N ALA A 244 -49.84 38.81 19.76
CA ALA A 244 -49.53 38.79 21.18
C ALA A 244 -50.65 39.43 22.00
N ASP A 245 -51.10 40.64 21.66
CA ASP A 245 -52.15 41.36 22.41
C ASP A 245 -53.46 40.56 22.56
N ILE A 246 -53.86 39.79 21.55
CA ILE A 246 -55.05 38.92 21.58
C ILE A 246 -54.80 37.74 22.52
N GLN A 247 -53.61 37.15 22.46
CA GLN A 247 -53.22 36.02 23.30
C GLN A 247 -53.02 36.44 24.77
N LYS A 248 -52.47 37.64 25.05
CA LYS A 248 -52.31 38.23 26.40
C LYS A 248 -53.65 38.35 27.12
N ALA A 249 -54.70 38.79 26.41
CA ALA A 249 -56.04 38.98 26.98
C ALA A 249 -56.70 37.68 27.45
N SER A 250 -56.18 36.52 27.03
CA SER A 250 -56.75 35.20 27.37
C SER A 250 -56.22 34.64 28.69
N GLY A 251 -55.18 35.25 29.26
CA GLY A 251 -54.47 34.78 30.46
C GLY A 251 -53.59 33.57 30.19
N GLY A 252 -52.45 33.47 30.89
CA GLY A 252 -51.51 32.35 30.79
C GLY A 252 -50.11 32.75 30.30
N ASP A 253 -49.17 31.82 30.41
CA ASP A 253 -47.79 31.99 29.93
C ASP A 253 -47.71 31.72 28.42
N LEU A 254 -47.16 32.68 27.66
CA LEU A 254 -47.05 32.56 26.19
C LEU A 254 -45.79 31.81 25.73
N VAL A 255 -44.82 31.60 26.62
CA VAL A 255 -43.61 30.83 26.29
C VAL A 255 -43.80 29.39 26.75
N ASN A 256 -43.89 28.47 25.78
CA ASN A 256 -44.06 27.03 25.99
C ASN A 256 -43.28 26.25 24.91
N GLU A 257 -43.40 24.91 24.92
CA GLU A 257 -42.67 23.99 24.03
C GLU A 257 -42.90 24.19 22.52
N LYS A 258 -43.89 25.01 22.13
CA LYS A 258 -44.19 25.35 20.73
C LYS A 258 -43.74 26.76 20.35
N THR A 259 -43.24 27.53 21.31
CA THR A 259 -42.86 28.93 21.12
C THR A 259 -41.54 29.03 20.38
N ILE A 260 -41.51 29.88 19.34
CA ILE A 260 -40.29 30.38 18.73
C ILE A 260 -40.03 31.75 19.35
N LEU A 261 -39.07 31.83 20.27
CA LEU A 261 -38.70 33.07 20.93
C LEU A 261 -37.50 33.69 20.21
N GLU A 262 -37.72 34.82 19.56
CA GLU A 262 -36.69 35.57 18.84
C GLU A 262 -35.92 36.46 19.82
N ILE A 263 -34.60 36.29 19.82
CA ILE A 263 -33.64 37.15 20.51
C ILE A 263 -33.09 38.13 19.48
N THR A 264 -33.25 39.42 19.76
CA THR A 264 -32.88 40.52 18.86
C THR A 264 -32.12 41.59 19.65
N GLN A 265 -31.68 42.66 18.98
CA GLN A 265 -31.07 43.82 19.66
C GLN A 265 -32.01 44.50 20.66
N ARG A 266 -33.33 44.24 20.57
CA ARG A 266 -34.32 44.79 21.51
C ARG A 266 -34.49 43.96 22.77
N SER A 267 -33.94 42.75 22.84
CA SER A 267 -34.09 41.85 23.98
C SER A 267 -33.35 42.30 25.24
N GLY A 268 -32.50 43.32 25.14
CA GLY A 268 -31.71 43.85 26.27
C GLY A 268 -30.42 43.05 26.49
N ALA A 269 -29.65 43.42 27.51
CA ALA A 269 -28.33 42.82 27.77
C ALA A 269 -28.43 41.43 28.44
N ALA A 270 -29.40 41.23 29.33
CA ALA A 270 -29.61 39.94 29.98
C ALA A 270 -31.07 39.69 30.39
N SER A 271 -31.45 38.43 30.53
CA SER A 271 -32.72 38.01 31.10
C SER A 271 -32.59 36.72 31.90
N ASN A 272 -33.49 36.54 32.87
CA ASN A 272 -33.67 35.27 33.56
C ASN A 272 -34.99 34.64 33.09
N PRO A 273 -34.93 33.48 32.42
CA PRO A 273 -36.11 32.82 31.86
C PRO A 273 -37.02 32.24 32.94
N VAL A 274 -36.54 31.87 34.12
CA VAL A 274 -37.35 31.21 35.15
C VAL A 274 -38.03 32.22 36.10
N THR A 275 -37.60 33.47 36.10
CA THR A 275 -38.22 34.56 36.88
C THR A 275 -39.72 34.69 36.60
N GLY A 276 -40.53 34.60 37.65
CA GLY A 276 -41.99 34.75 37.58
C GLY A 276 -42.76 33.47 37.21
N THR A 277 -42.10 32.31 37.17
CA THR A 277 -42.76 31.00 37.03
C THR A 277 -43.19 30.44 38.38
N ALA A 278 -44.28 29.66 38.41
CA ALA A 278 -44.82 29.07 39.65
C ALA A 278 -44.05 27.82 40.12
N ASP A 279 -43.51 27.05 39.17
CA ASP A 279 -42.85 25.75 39.42
C ASP A 279 -41.32 25.81 39.25
N SER A 280 -40.74 27.02 39.22
CA SER A 280 -39.30 27.24 38.94
C SER A 280 -38.81 26.58 37.65
N GLY A 281 -39.70 26.40 36.66
CA GLY A 281 -39.40 25.72 35.40
C GLY A 281 -40.07 26.41 34.22
N ARG A 282 -39.36 26.53 33.09
CA ARG A 282 -39.88 27.09 31.85
C ARG A 282 -39.53 26.21 30.65
N ARG A 283 -40.52 25.93 29.79
CA ARG A 283 -40.33 25.27 28.50
C ARG A 283 -40.39 26.29 27.36
N VAL A 284 -39.52 26.18 26.37
CA VAL A 284 -39.58 26.94 25.11
C VAL A 284 -39.26 26.01 23.94
N GLY A 285 -39.90 26.19 22.79
CA GLY A 285 -39.62 25.39 21.59
C GLY A 285 -38.24 25.71 21.02
N THR A 286 -38.13 26.84 20.32
CA THR A 286 -36.89 27.30 19.67
C THR A 286 -36.48 28.67 20.18
N LEU A 287 -35.21 28.83 20.55
CA LEU A 287 -34.58 30.15 20.68
C LEU A 287 -33.95 30.53 19.35
N ARG A 288 -34.44 31.61 18.74
CA ARG A 288 -33.98 32.07 17.43
C ARG A 288 -33.14 33.33 17.54
N LEU A 289 -31.86 33.21 17.25
CA LEU A 289 -30.87 34.28 17.35
C LEU A 289 -30.79 35.06 16.04
N LEU A 290 -31.39 36.25 16.00
CA LEU A 290 -31.30 37.11 14.82
C LEU A 290 -29.93 37.81 14.73
N ASP A 291 -29.55 38.18 13.52
CA ASP A 291 -28.29 38.86 13.25
C ASP A 291 -28.14 40.14 14.09
N GLY A 292 -26.96 40.32 14.69
CA GLY A 292 -26.65 41.43 15.57
C GLY A 292 -27.25 41.35 16.99
N ALA A 293 -27.95 40.28 17.36
CA ALA A 293 -28.34 40.03 18.76
C ALA A 293 -27.12 39.73 19.64
N ASP A 294 -27.13 40.23 20.88
CA ASP A 294 -26.12 39.96 21.91
C ASP A 294 -26.83 39.96 23.27
N HIS A 295 -27.07 38.77 23.81
CA HIS A 295 -27.92 38.59 24.98
C HIS A 295 -27.35 37.53 25.93
N ARG A 296 -27.61 37.70 27.23
CA ARG A 296 -27.24 36.75 28.27
C ARG A 296 -28.48 36.15 28.95
N LEU A 297 -28.49 34.84 29.17
CA LEU A 297 -29.51 34.14 29.95
C LEU A 297 -28.91 33.70 31.29
N ASP A 298 -29.53 34.15 32.38
CA ASP A 298 -29.12 33.79 33.74
C ASP A 298 -30.11 32.72 34.27
N VAL A 299 -29.70 31.45 34.33
CA VAL A 299 -30.50 30.32 34.80
C VAL A 299 -29.98 29.86 36.16
N SER A 300 -30.71 30.15 37.24
CA SER A 300 -30.35 29.73 38.61
C SER A 300 -31.62 29.44 39.40
N ASN A 301 -31.55 28.52 40.36
CA ASN A 301 -32.69 28.09 41.19
C ASN A 301 -33.93 27.69 40.36
N GLY A 302 -33.72 26.94 39.28
CA GLY A 302 -34.78 26.58 38.35
C GLY A 302 -34.30 26.00 37.02
N GLN A 303 -35.25 25.56 36.19
CA GLN A 303 -34.99 24.81 34.97
C GLN A 303 -35.49 25.51 33.70
N LEU A 304 -34.62 25.62 32.67
CA LEU A 304 -34.99 25.96 31.30
C LEU A 304 -34.94 24.71 30.43
N ILE A 305 -36.06 24.37 29.78
CA ILE A 305 -36.16 23.24 28.85
C ILE A 305 -36.38 23.75 27.43
N LEU A 306 -35.50 23.36 26.51
CA LEU A 306 -35.55 23.66 25.08
C LEU A 306 -36.09 22.45 24.31
N GLY A 307 -37.32 22.55 23.81
CA GLY A 307 -38.03 21.46 23.14
C GLY A 307 -37.56 21.17 21.70
N GLN A 308 -37.05 22.18 21.00
CA GLN A 308 -36.46 22.04 19.67
C GLN A 308 -34.99 22.46 19.66
N GLY A 309 -34.64 23.58 20.30
CA GLY A 309 -33.23 23.99 20.42
C GLY A 309 -32.94 25.46 20.11
N ILE A 310 -31.74 25.75 19.63
CA ILE A 310 -31.25 27.10 19.33
C ILE A 310 -30.83 27.17 17.86
N ASP A 311 -31.32 28.18 17.13
CA ASP A 311 -31.00 28.45 15.73
C ASP A 311 -30.58 29.93 15.50
N GLY A 312 -29.98 30.21 14.33
CA GLY A 312 -29.61 31.57 13.93
C GLY A 312 -28.17 31.98 14.29
N THR A 313 -27.76 33.20 13.90
CA THR A 313 -26.34 33.64 13.88
C THR A 313 -26.00 34.71 14.92
N GLY A 314 -26.96 35.11 15.76
CA GLY A 314 -26.72 36.07 16.86
C GLY A 314 -25.87 35.47 17.98
N LYS A 315 -25.46 36.31 18.93
CA LYS A 315 -24.72 35.89 20.13
C LYS A 315 -25.66 35.64 21.30
N LEU A 316 -25.46 34.52 21.99
CA LEU A 316 -26.19 34.17 23.19
C LEU A 316 -25.23 33.55 24.20
N ARG A 317 -25.07 34.16 25.37
CA ARG A 317 -24.42 33.53 26.53
C ARG A 317 -25.51 32.96 27.45
N ILE A 318 -25.35 31.73 27.93
CA ILE A 318 -26.24 31.11 28.91
C ILE A 318 -25.41 30.74 30.14
N ASP A 319 -25.63 31.44 31.23
CA ASP A 319 -24.96 31.19 32.50
C ASP A 319 -25.91 30.38 33.40
N VAL A 320 -25.54 29.13 33.65
CA VAL A 320 -26.28 28.16 34.47
C VAL A 320 -25.61 28.09 35.85
N GLY A 321 -26.17 28.84 36.79
CA GLY A 321 -25.66 29.00 38.15
C GLY A 321 -26.10 27.89 39.11
N THR A 322 -25.95 28.15 40.42
CA THR A 322 -26.36 27.24 41.51
C THR A 322 -27.82 26.79 41.36
N GLU A 323 -28.07 25.48 41.48
CA GLU A 323 -29.37 24.82 41.26
C GLU A 323 -30.06 25.15 39.90
N GLY A 324 -29.30 25.69 38.94
CA GLY A 324 -29.77 25.98 37.59
C GLY A 324 -29.70 24.73 36.71
N VAL A 325 -30.73 24.49 35.90
CA VAL A 325 -30.76 23.34 34.98
C VAL A 325 -31.15 23.79 33.57
N LEU A 326 -30.31 23.50 32.58
CA LEU A 326 -30.60 23.67 31.15
C LEU A 326 -30.75 22.31 30.49
N VAL A 327 -31.91 22.03 29.88
CA VAL A 327 -32.19 20.77 29.19
C VAL A 327 -32.53 21.00 27.73
N PHE A 328 -31.83 20.31 26.83
CA PHE A 328 -32.25 20.13 25.44
C PHE A 328 -33.03 18.82 25.35
N GLU A 329 -34.33 18.92 25.07
CA GLU A 329 -35.27 17.80 25.18
C GLU A 329 -35.10 16.77 24.04
N LYS A 330 -35.45 15.51 24.33
CA LYS A 330 -35.38 14.40 23.37
C LYS A 330 -36.15 14.72 22.09
N ALA A 331 -35.59 14.32 20.94
CA ALA A 331 -36.12 14.59 19.60
C ALA A 331 -36.09 16.07 19.15
N GLY A 332 -35.53 16.98 19.96
CA GLY A 332 -35.09 18.29 19.51
C GLY A 332 -33.79 18.20 18.67
N GLN A 333 -33.41 19.31 18.05
CA GLN A 333 -32.18 19.44 17.26
C GLN A 333 -30.97 19.83 18.12
N GLY A 334 -31.20 20.38 19.32
CA GLY A 334 -30.13 20.94 20.14
C GLY A 334 -29.68 22.31 19.62
N ILE A 335 -28.39 22.57 19.55
CA ILE A 335 -27.81 23.78 18.99
C ILE A 335 -27.44 23.50 17.53
N GLN A 336 -28.03 24.25 16.60
CA GLN A 336 -27.69 24.08 15.19
C GLN A 336 -26.27 24.57 14.88
N VAL A 337 -25.64 24.02 13.84
CA VAL A 337 -24.23 24.26 13.51
C VAL A 337 -23.96 25.74 13.17
N GLU A 338 -24.93 26.44 12.58
CA GLU A 338 -24.85 27.88 12.28
C GLU A 338 -24.96 28.78 13.51
N ALA A 339 -25.44 28.27 14.65
CA ALA A 339 -25.50 28.97 15.93
C ALA A 339 -24.15 28.94 16.67
N ASN A 340 -23.09 29.35 15.98
CA ASN A 340 -21.72 29.38 16.50
C ASN A 340 -21.43 30.53 17.47
N GLY A 341 -22.41 31.44 17.68
CA GLY A 341 -22.36 32.51 18.67
C GLY A 341 -22.89 32.11 20.06
N VAL A 342 -23.24 30.83 20.26
CA VAL A 342 -23.75 30.31 21.53
C VAL A 342 -22.62 29.94 22.48
N GLU A 343 -22.66 30.50 23.68
CA GLU A 343 -21.76 30.21 24.79
C GLU A 343 -22.58 29.74 26.01
N ILE A 344 -22.17 28.66 26.66
CA ILE A 344 -22.84 28.12 27.85
C ILE A 344 -21.81 27.98 28.96
N ASN A 345 -22.05 28.57 30.12
CA ASN A 345 -21.22 28.39 31.32
C ASN A 345 -22.05 27.72 32.41
N ALA A 346 -21.51 26.71 33.08
CA ALA A 346 -22.19 26.02 34.18
C ALA A 346 -21.27 25.87 35.39
N GLY A 347 -21.74 26.30 36.56
CA GLY A 347 -21.00 26.24 37.83
C GLY A 347 -21.71 26.94 38.98
N ARG A 348 -21.12 26.91 40.19
CA ARG A 348 -21.60 27.73 41.32
C ARG A 348 -21.25 29.21 41.09
N ASN A 349 -22.20 30.12 41.34
CA ASN A 349 -22.01 31.58 41.22
C ASN A 349 -21.28 32.01 39.93
N THR A 350 -21.94 31.86 38.78
CA THR A 350 -21.52 32.39 37.48
C THR A 350 -21.50 33.94 37.49
N ASN A 351 -20.56 34.55 38.21
CA ASN A 351 -20.47 35.99 38.40
C ASN A 351 -19.73 36.64 37.22
N PRO A 352 -20.27 37.69 36.57
CA PRO A 352 -19.78 38.18 35.27
C PRO A 352 -18.40 38.86 35.27
N SER A 353 -17.78 39.10 36.43
CA SER A 353 -16.49 39.81 36.54
C SER A 353 -15.26 38.93 36.72
N GLU A 354 -15.43 37.63 37.00
CA GLU A 354 -14.33 36.71 37.33
C GLU A 354 -14.20 35.52 36.36
N ALA A 355 -15.10 35.39 35.37
CA ALA A 355 -14.96 34.43 34.28
C ALA A 355 -13.73 34.78 33.43
N GLY A 356 -12.58 34.20 33.80
CA GLY A 356 -11.35 34.23 33.01
C GLY A 356 -11.66 33.86 31.56
N ALA A 357 -11.06 34.58 30.62
CA ALA A 357 -11.28 34.42 29.19
C ALA A 357 -11.33 32.94 28.81
N LEU A 358 -12.46 32.47 28.24
CA LEU A 358 -12.54 31.19 27.55
C LEU A 358 -11.39 31.15 26.54
N ILE A 359 -10.35 30.39 26.88
CA ILE A 359 -9.16 30.26 26.05
C ILE A 359 -9.64 29.60 24.75
N ALA A 360 -9.54 30.33 23.65
CA ALA A 360 -9.76 29.77 22.33
C ALA A 360 -8.70 28.68 22.13
N VAL A 361 -9.12 27.42 22.18
CA VAL A 361 -8.26 26.31 21.81
C VAL A 361 -8.16 26.32 20.28
N ASP A 362 -7.28 27.18 19.74
CA ASP A 362 -7.00 27.20 18.32
C ASP A 362 -6.25 25.92 17.93
N ALA A 363 -6.76 25.25 16.91
CA ALA A 363 -6.16 24.06 16.34
C ALA A 363 -4.78 24.38 15.73
N GLY A 364 -3.70 24.23 16.50
CA GLY A 364 -2.33 24.20 15.98
C GLY A 364 -1.24 24.83 16.83
N THR A 365 -1.53 25.44 17.98
CA THR A 365 -0.50 25.95 18.88
C THR A 365 -0.20 24.95 19.98
N SER A 366 1.01 24.38 20.00
CA SER A 366 1.60 23.93 21.26
C SER A 366 1.65 25.14 22.19
N ALA A 367 0.94 25.07 23.32
CA ALA A 367 1.08 26.06 24.37
C ALA A 367 2.52 25.95 24.92
N GLY A 368 3.45 26.69 24.31
CA GLY A 368 4.69 27.05 24.98
C GLY A 368 4.30 27.82 26.24
N GLY A 369 4.82 27.35 27.38
CA GLY A 369 4.44 27.76 28.73
C GLY A 369 3.95 29.20 28.82
N VAL A 370 2.64 29.35 29.02
CA VAL A 370 2.10 30.56 29.63
C VAL A 370 2.21 30.33 31.12
N ASP A 371 3.28 30.88 31.69
CA ASP A 371 3.40 31.09 33.13
C ASP A 371 2.25 32.00 33.56
N VAL A 372 1.14 31.40 34.03
CA VAL A 372 0.09 32.14 34.70
C VAL A 372 0.69 32.55 36.03
N GLY A 373 1.33 33.72 36.02
CA GLY A 373 1.88 34.33 37.22
C GLY A 373 0.80 34.39 38.29
N VAL A 374 0.91 33.50 39.28
CA VAL A 374 0.24 33.62 40.56
C VAL A 374 0.66 34.98 41.09
N ARG A 375 -0.27 35.94 41.14
CA ARG A 375 -0.08 37.14 41.94
C ARG A 375 -0.15 36.70 43.39
N GLU A 376 1.01 36.45 44.01
CA GLU A 376 1.14 36.46 45.46
C GLU A 376 0.52 37.75 46.01
N GLY A 377 -0.46 37.62 46.92
CA GLY A 377 -0.88 38.74 47.76
C GLY A 377 -2.37 39.09 47.83
N VAL A 378 -3.30 38.17 47.55
CA VAL A 378 -4.70 38.35 48.03
C VAL A 378 -4.99 37.28 49.08
N SER A 379 -5.00 37.71 50.35
CA SER A 379 -5.41 36.88 51.47
C SER A 379 -6.90 36.57 51.35
N LEU A 380 -7.24 35.31 51.06
CA LEU A 380 -8.52 34.74 51.44
C LEU A 380 -8.57 34.73 52.97
N ARG A 381 -9.53 35.46 53.55
CA ARG A 381 -9.92 35.25 54.94
C ARG A 381 -10.54 33.87 55.01
N ILE A 382 -9.85 32.94 55.66
CA ILE A 382 -10.46 31.73 56.19
C ILE A 382 -11.14 32.16 57.48
N ASP A 383 -12.47 32.25 57.46
CA ASP A 383 -13.25 32.21 58.70
C ASP A 383 -13.38 30.73 59.06
N ASP A 384 -12.61 30.31 60.06
CA ASP A 384 -12.62 28.98 60.68
C ASP A 384 -13.91 28.80 61.52
N GLU A 385 -15.06 28.55 60.89
CA GLU A 385 -16.20 27.85 61.53
C GLU A 385 -17.00 27.12 60.43
N ALA A 386 -16.57 25.91 60.05
CA ALA A 386 -17.33 25.03 59.15
C ALA A 386 -18.31 24.18 59.97
N ASP A 387 -19.53 24.68 60.13
CA ASP A 387 -20.70 23.83 60.31
C ASP A 387 -21.00 23.08 59.00
N ASP A 388 -21.48 21.85 59.15
CA ASP A 388 -21.79 20.80 58.15
C ASP A 388 -22.87 21.23 57.14
N HIS A 389 -22.58 22.22 56.30
CA HIS A 389 -23.42 22.59 55.17
C HIS A 389 -23.09 21.71 53.96
N GLU A 390 -24.06 20.86 53.55
CA GLU A 390 -24.08 20.24 52.23
C GLU A 390 -23.72 21.30 51.17
N LEU A 391 -22.61 21.11 50.46
CA LEU A 391 -22.18 22.03 49.41
C LEU A 391 -23.27 22.07 48.32
N GLU A 392 -23.87 23.23 48.06
CA GLU A 392 -24.93 23.39 47.05
C GLU A 392 -24.51 22.84 45.67
N GLU A 393 -25.42 22.22 44.92
CA GLU A 393 -25.14 21.67 43.58
C GLU A 393 -24.89 22.81 42.57
N GLY A 394 -23.84 22.68 41.75
CA GLY A 394 -23.56 23.61 40.66
C GLY A 394 -24.54 23.48 39.49
N GLY A 395 -24.43 24.37 38.49
CA GLY A 395 -25.31 24.34 37.33
C GLY A 395 -25.20 23.07 36.48
N LEU A 396 -26.33 22.57 35.97
CA LEU A 396 -26.43 21.37 35.14
C LEU A 396 -26.88 21.70 33.72
N VAL A 397 -26.13 21.23 32.73
CA VAL A 397 -26.48 21.28 31.30
C VAL A 397 -26.65 19.86 30.78
N HIS A 398 -27.79 19.55 30.18
CA HIS A 398 -28.10 18.21 29.70
C HIS A 398 -28.62 18.22 28.25
N PHE A 399 -27.94 17.48 27.38
CA PHE A 399 -28.34 17.19 26.01
C PHE A 399 -28.94 15.78 25.95
N ALA A 400 -30.26 15.69 25.75
CA ALA A 400 -30.96 14.42 25.66
C ALA A 400 -30.87 13.79 24.27
N ALA A 401 -31.34 12.54 24.15
CA ALA A 401 -31.14 11.72 22.95
C ALA A 401 -31.63 12.38 21.65
N GLY A 402 -30.77 12.36 20.63
CA GLY A 402 -31.02 12.95 19.31
C GLY A 402 -30.67 14.43 19.17
N THR A 403 -30.21 15.09 20.23
CA THR A 403 -29.76 16.50 20.20
C THR A 403 -28.27 16.62 19.94
N SER A 404 -27.80 17.81 19.52
CA SER A 404 -26.38 18.14 19.34
C SER A 404 -26.00 19.45 20.04
N ALA A 405 -24.75 19.58 20.50
CA ALA A 405 -24.18 20.87 20.94
C ALA A 405 -23.71 21.75 19.78
N GLY A 406 -23.78 21.28 18.53
CA GLY A 406 -23.43 22.07 17.35
C GLY A 406 -22.01 22.61 17.41
N SER A 407 -21.86 23.93 17.31
CA SER A 407 -20.57 24.64 17.36
C SER A 407 -20.40 25.48 18.63
N ALA A 408 -21.12 25.16 19.70
CA ALA A 408 -21.16 25.97 20.92
C ALA A 408 -19.82 26.00 21.67
N ARG A 409 -19.59 27.05 22.46
CA ARG A 409 -18.53 27.11 23.46
C ARG A 409 -19.12 26.80 24.83
N ILE A 410 -18.60 25.80 25.52
CA ILE A 410 -19.15 25.32 26.79
C ILE A 410 -18.06 25.33 27.86
N GLY A 411 -18.26 26.08 28.94
CA GLY A 411 -17.39 26.13 30.11
C GLY A 411 -18.04 25.48 31.32
N ILE A 412 -17.40 24.49 31.92
CA ILE A 412 -17.87 23.76 33.10
C ILE A 412 -16.85 23.95 34.23
N HIS A 413 -17.27 24.54 35.34
CA HIS A 413 -16.41 24.87 36.48
C HIS A 413 -17.17 24.78 37.81
N ASP A 414 -16.46 24.82 38.94
CA ASP A 414 -17.01 24.94 40.29
C ASP A 414 -18.23 24.04 40.56
N SER A 415 -18.04 22.71 40.40
CA SER A 415 -19.09 21.68 40.56
C SER A 415 -20.24 21.74 39.52
N GLY A 416 -20.07 22.47 38.42
CA GLY A 416 -20.95 22.40 37.26
C GLY A 416 -20.89 21.05 36.56
N SER A 417 -21.98 20.68 35.88
CA SER A 417 -22.13 19.39 35.21
C SER A 417 -22.64 19.51 33.78
N LEU A 418 -22.03 18.77 32.86
CA LEU A 418 -22.46 18.62 31.46
C LEU A 418 -22.74 17.14 31.15
N GLY A 419 -23.92 16.84 30.60
CA GLY A 419 -24.30 15.49 30.21
C GLY A 419 -24.76 15.42 28.75
N PHE A 420 -24.21 14.46 28.01
CA PHE A 420 -24.69 14.03 26.69
C PHE A 420 -25.22 12.60 26.82
N GLU A 421 -26.52 12.38 26.59
CA GLU A 421 -27.15 11.05 26.67
C GLU A 421 -27.85 10.70 25.35
N GLY A 422 -27.29 9.75 24.59
CA GLY A 422 -27.82 9.42 23.25
C GLY A 422 -27.71 10.58 22.23
N SER A 423 -26.81 11.52 22.50
CA SER A 423 -26.65 12.81 21.79
C SER A 423 -25.21 12.99 21.29
N ASP A 424 -24.87 14.16 20.75
CA ASP A 424 -23.49 14.44 20.31
C ASP A 424 -22.98 15.86 20.61
N ALA A 425 -21.66 15.98 20.74
CA ALA A 425 -21.00 17.26 20.97
C ALA A 425 -20.71 18.07 19.69
N GLY A 426 -21.08 17.58 18.49
CA GLY A 426 -20.82 18.26 17.23
C GLY A 426 -19.35 18.68 17.03
N SER A 427 -19.14 19.96 16.75
CA SER A 427 -17.83 20.63 16.65
C SER A 427 -17.64 21.64 17.78
N SER A 428 -18.25 21.39 18.95
CA SER A 428 -18.19 22.29 20.10
C SER A 428 -16.78 22.40 20.71
N SER A 429 -16.55 23.49 21.44
CA SER A 429 -15.36 23.68 22.28
C SER A 429 -15.80 23.57 23.73
N ILE A 430 -15.28 22.57 24.46
CA ILE A 430 -15.65 22.27 25.84
C ILE A 430 -14.43 22.48 26.74
N SER A 431 -14.57 23.25 27.81
CA SER A 431 -13.55 23.49 28.83
C SER A 431 -14.06 23.03 30.19
N ILE A 432 -13.38 22.09 30.83
CA ILE A 432 -13.75 21.51 32.12
C ILE A 432 -12.64 21.84 33.12
N SER A 433 -12.98 22.53 34.22
CA SER A 433 -11.99 22.98 35.22
C SER A 433 -12.57 23.03 36.63
N HIS A 434 -11.72 23.23 37.65
CA HIS A 434 -12.15 23.55 39.04
C HIS A 434 -13.27 22.64 39.59
N GLY A 435 -13.14 21.31 39.48
CA GLY A 435 -14.15 20.35 39.96
C GLY A 435 -15.40 20.22 39.09
N GLY A 436 -15.40 20.78 37.88
CA GLY A 436 -16.43 20.55 36.87
C GLY A 436 -16.42 19.11 36.34
N THR A 437 -17.59 18.61 35.92
CA THR A 437 -17.76 17.25 35.39
C THR A 437 -18.47 17.25 34.04
N ALA A 438 -17.96 16.49 33.07
CA ALA A 438 -18.66 16.22 31.82
C ALA A 438 -18.80 14.71 31.58
N SER A 439 -19.94 14.29 31.05
CA SER A 439 -20.23 12.88 30.76
C SER A 439 -20.87 12.69 29.40
N PHE A 440 -20.43 11.65 28.70
CA PHE A 440 -20.98 11.13 27.46
C PHE A 440 -21.48 9.72 27.74
N ARG A 441 -22.78 9.47 27.54
CA ARG A 441 -23.42 8.16 27.71
C ARG A 441 -24.17 7.81 26.44
N ASP A 442 -23.80 6.71 25.79
CA ASP A 442 -24.33 6.33 24.48
C ASP A 442 -24.23 7.48 23.45
N ALA A 443 -23.20 8.31 23.57
CA ALA A 443 -23.06 9.59 22.89
C ALA A 443 -21.77 9.67 22.06
N GLY A 444 -21.65 10.69 21.20
CA GLY A 444 -20.46 10.90 20.36
C GLY A 444 -19.76 12.25 20.60
N ALA A 445 -18.44 12.24 20.80
CA ALA A 445 -17.65 13.48 20.85
C ALA A 445 -17.44 14.13 19.48
N LYS A 446 -17.61 13.38 18.38
CA LYS A 446 -17.57 13.87 16.99
C LYS A 446 -16.28 14.63 16.67
N GLN A 447 -16.34 15.93 16.39
CA GLN A 447 -15.18 16.77 16.03
C GLN A 447 -14.93 17.85 17.10
N SER A 448 -15.39 17.61 18.33
CA SER A 448 -15.24 18.56 19.43
C SER A 448 -13.79 18.73 19.86
N SER A 449 -13.51 19.89 20.46
CA SER A 449 -12.25 20.18 21.14
C SER A 449 -12.52 20.27 22.64
N ILE A 450 -11.94 19.38 23.42
CA ILE A 450 -12.20 19.26 24.86
C ILE A 450 -10.89 19.48 25.63
N ALA A 451 -10.86 20.48 26.51
CA ALA A 451 -9.80 20.67 27.49
C ALA A 451 -10.32 20.26 28.87
N ASN A 452 -9.67 19.30 29.52
CA ASN A 452 -10.10 18.73 30.80
C ASN A 452 -9.04 18.92 31.88
N SER A 453 -9.42 19.59 32.96
CA SER A 453 -8.71 19.64 34.26
C SER A 453 -9.64 19.28 35.42
N GLY A 454 -10.83 18.74 35.12
CA GLY A 454 -11.79 18.19 36.07
C GLY A 454 -12.06 16.71 35.75
N SER A 455 -13.32 16.28 35.72
CA SER A 455 -13.69 14.90 35.38
C SER A 455 -14.41 14.80 34.02
N LEU A 456 -13.93 13.94 33.13
CA LEU A 456 -14.50 13.68 31.80
C LEU A 456 -14.73 12.18 31.60
N ASN A 457 -15.99 11.78 31.42
CA ASN A 457 -16.37 10.37 31.38
C ASN A 457 -17.08 9.99 30.07
N PHE A 458 -16.65 8.91 29.42
CA PHE A 458 -17.25 8.31 28.23
C PHE A 458 -17.71 6.89 28.52
N VAL A 459 -19.03 6.66 28.57
CA VAL A 459 -19.63 5.35 28.84
C VAL A 459 -20.39 4.89 27.60
N SER A 460 -20.03 3.73 27.06
CA SER A 460 -20.64 3.16 25.83
C SER A 460 -20.73 4.16 24.68
N SER A 461 -19.71 5.02 24.57
CA SER A 461 -19.69 6.20 23.70
C SER A 461 -18.58 6.11 22.65
N SER A 462 -18.54 7.05 21.69
CA SER A 462 -17.46 7.13 20.68
C SER A 462 -16.68 8.44 20.79
N GLY A 463 -15.34 8.32 20.83
CA GLY A 463 -14.41 9.43 20.76
C GLY A 463 -14.42 10.12 19.39
N ALA A 464 -14.64 9.36 18.31
CA ALA A 464 -14.61 9.85 16.93
C ALA A 464 -13.35 10.71 16.67
N ASP A 465 -13.42 11.72 15.80
CA ASP A 465 -12.29 12.62 15.47
C ASP A 465 -12.07 13.74 16.52
N ALA A 466 -12.48 13.55 17.77
CA ALA A 466 -12.37 14.59 18.80
C ALA A 466 -10.91 14.87 19.16
N LYS A 467 -10.64 16.10 19.62
CA LYS A 467 -9.35 16.49 20.18
C LYS A 467 -9.51 16.70 21.67
N ILE A 468 -8.91 15.84 22.47
CA ILE A 468 -8.98 15.88 23.92
C ILE A 468 -7.59 16.20 24.47
N ILE A 469 -7.51 17.24 25.29
CA ILE A 469 -6.35 17.54 26.12
C ILE A 469 -6.76 17.32 27.57
N ASN A 470 -6.22 16.26 28.19
CA ASN A 470 -6.37 15.99 29.61
C ASN A 470 -5.18 16.63 30.34
N GLU A 471 -5.39 17.80 30.93
CA GLU A 471 -4.39 18.59 31.63
C GLU A 471 -4.04 17.98 32.99
N ARG A 472 -2.98 18.48 33.63
CA ARG A 472 -2.56 18.03 34.97
C ARG A 472 -3.70 18.19 35.99
N GLY A 473 -3.99 17.12 36.73
CA GLY A 473 -5.11 17.05 37.68
C GLY A 473 -6.46 16.68 37.06
N GLY A 474 -6.54 16.55 35.72
CA GLY A 474 -7.72 16.06 35.03
C GLY A 474 -7.83 14.52 35.07
N GLU A 475 -9.06 14.03 35.24
CA GLU A 475 -9.44 12.63 35.17
C GLU A 475 -10.25 12.38 33.91
N LEU A 476 -9.79 11.45 33.06
CA LEU A 476 -10.46 11.02 31.85
C LEU A 476 -10.76 9.52 31.92
N MET A 477 -12.02 9.13 31.77
CA MET A 477 -12.39 7.71 31.76
C MET A 477 -13.15 7.35 30.47
N PHE A 478 -12.73 6.30 29.79
CA PHE A 478 -13.49 5.61 28.76
C PHE A 478 -13.88 4.21 29.29
N SER A 479 -15.18 3.91 29.35
CA SER A 479 -15.72 2.62 29.77
C SER A 479 -16.60 2.03 28.68
N ALA A 480 -16.20 0.88 28.15
CA ALA A 480 -16.90 0.18 27.07
C ALA A 480 -17.12 1.06 25.81
N SER A 481 -16.18 1.97 25.54
CA SER A 481 -16.31 3.03 24.52
C SER A 481 -15.29 2.83 23.39
N ALA A 482 -15.61 3.30 22.18
CA ALA A 482 -14.71 3.21 21.02
C ALA A 482 -13.91 4.52 20.86
N LEU A 483 -12.61 4.45 20.59
CA LEU A 483 -11.78 5.66 20.45
C LEU A 483 -11.89 6.28 19.04
N GLU A 484 -11.87 5.46 17.98
CA GLU A 484 -12.23 5.83 16.58
C GLU A 484 -11.68 7.17 16.05
N GLY A 485 -10.37 7.31 15.79
CA GLY A 485 -9.79 8.53 15.20
C GLY A 485 -9.47 9.63 16.22
N LEU A 486 -9.72 9.36 17.51
CA LEU A 486 -9.47 10.29 18.61
C LEU A 486 -8.02 10.78 18.64
N HIS A 487 -7.84 12.06 18.90
CA HIS A 487 -6.55 12.66 19.23
C HIS A 487 -6.52 13.05 20.71
N LEU A 488 -5.78 12.28 21.51
CA LEU A 488 -5.65 12.50 22.96
C LEU A 488 -4.23 12.94 23.32
N THR A 489 -4.12 14.09 24.00
CA THR A 489 -2.91 14.48 24.74
C THR A 489 -3.20 14.34 26.24
N ASN A 490 -2.45 13.50 26.95
CA ASN A 490 -2.64 13.24 28.37
C ASN A 490 -1.45 13.76 29.20
N ARG A 491 -1.76 14.59 30.19
CA ARG A 491 -0.89 15.10 31.28
C ARG A 491 -1.45 14.82 32.68
N GLY A 492 -2.65 14.23 32.76
CA GLY A 492 -3.34 13.84 33.98
C GLY A 492 -3.53 12.33 34.05
N ALA A 493 -4.63 11.88 34.67
CA ALA A 493 -5.00 10.47 34.75
C ALA A 493 -6.01 10.10 33.65
N ALA A 494 -5.70 9.10 32.84
CA ALA A 494 -6.58 8.57 31.81
C ALA A 494 -6.75 7.05 31.94
N ASP A 495 -7.96 6.57 32.17
CA ASP A 495 -8.32 5.14 32.17
C ASP A 495 -9.18 4.80 30.95
N LEU A 496 -8.60 4.06 30.02
CA LEU A 496 -9.19 3.69 28.74
C LEU A 496 -9.55 2.20 28.74
N GLN A 497 -10.69 1.86 29.35
CA GLN A 497 -11.37 0.56 29.19
C GLN A 497 -12.17 0.56 27.88
N ALA A 498 -11.45 0.77 26.76
CA ALA A 498 -12.04 0.92 25.45
C ALA A 498 -12.45 -0.43 24.84
N THR A 499 -13.36 -0.41 23.87
CA THR A 499 -13.74 -1.60 23.07
C THR A 499 -12.92 -1.72 21.79
N SER A 500 -12.40 -0.61 21.25
CA SER A 500 -11.43 -0.61 20.15
C SER A 500 -10.60 0.68 20.07
N GLY A 501 -9.35 0.57 19.62
CA GLY A 501 -8.41 1.67 19.40
C GLY A 501 -8.69 2.50 18.13
N GLY A 502 -9.17 1.87 17.05
CA GLY A 502 -9.79 2.54 15.89
C GLY A 502 -8.98 3.70 15.27
N GLU A 503 -7.71 3.50 14.92
CA GLU A 503 -6.82 4.55 14.36
C GLU A 503 -6.58 5.80 15.25
N ALA A 504 -6.93 5.74 16.54
CA ALA A 504 -6.67 6.83 17.48
C ALA A 504 -5.16 7.11 17.64
N THR A 505 -4.83 8.36 17.98
CA THR A 505 -3.48 8.82 18.30
C THR A 505 -3.46 9.37 19.72
N ILE A 506 -2.68 8.72 20.58
CA ILE A 506 -2.52 9.08 22.00
C ILE A 506 -1.08 9.53 22.23
N VAL A 507 -0.92 10.69 22.85
CA VAL A 507 0.35 11.20 23.37
C VAL A 507 0.22 11.27 24.89
N ASN A 508 0.98 10.43 25.60
CA ASN A 508 1.06 10.45 27.05
C ASN A 508 2.35 11.20 27.46
N GLU A 509 2.22 12.47 27.86
CA GLU A 509 3.38 13.30 28.22
C GLU A 509 3.97 12.88 29.59
N VAL A 510 5.11 13.47 29.98
CA VAL A 510 5.94 13.05 31.13
C VAL A 510 5.18 12.85 32.45
N ASP A 511 4.19 13.70 32.74
CA ASP A 511 3.37 13.61 33.97
C ASP A 511 2.10 12.77 33.82
N GLY A 512 1.82 12.27 32.60
CA GLY A 512 0.61 11.55 32.28
C GLY A 512 0.62 10.11 32.79
N GLU A 513 -0.48 9.71 33.41
CA GLU A 513 -0.78 8.33 33.78
C GLU A 513 -1.86 7.78 32.83
N LEU A 514 -1.53 6.73 32.08
CA LEU A 514 -2.40 6.09 31.12
C LEU A 514 -2.61 4.62 31.48
N ALA A 515 -3.83 4.25 31.84
CA ALA A 515 -4.26 2.85 31.91
C ALA A 515 -5.07 2.53 30.64
N PHE A 516 -4.79 1.40 30.02
CA PHE A 516 -5.46 0.93 28.81
C PHE A 516 -5.83 -0.54 29.00
N GLY A 517 -7.11 -0.88 28.97
CA GLY A 517 -7.61 -2.20 29.36
C GLY A 517 -8.65 -2.78 28.39
N GLY A 518 -8.63 -4.11 28.21
CA GLY A 518 -9.75 -4.87 27.64
C GLY A 518 -10.11 -4.61 26.17
N ALA A 519 -9.25 -3.92 25.41
CA ALA A 519 -9.54 -3.47 24.04
C ALA A 519 -8.72 -4.17 22.95
N SER A 520 -9.24 -4.10 21.73
CA SER A 520 -8.42 -4.22 20.52
C SER A 520 -7.59 -2.94 20.32
N LEU A 521 -6.26 -3.05 20.24
CA LEU A 521 -5.34 -1.96 19.91
C LEU A 521 -5.33 -1.64 18.41
N ASP A 522 -6.29 -2.13 17.63
CA ASP A 522 -6.25 -2.11 16.17
C ASP A 522 -5.89 -0.73 15.60
N LYS A 523 -4.72 -0.64 14.96
CA LYS A 523 -4.11 0.55 14.36
C LYS A 523 -3.87 1.75 15.30
N LEU A 524 -3.94 1.56 16.60
CA LEU A 524 -3.66 2.58 17.60
C LEU A 524 -2.22 3.09 17.44
N LYS A 525 -2.03 4.40 17.61
CA LYS A 525 -0.72 5.02 17.77
C LYS A 525 -0.57 5.58 19.16
N LEU A 526 0.41 5.10 19.90
CA LEU A 526 0.74 5.58 21.24
C LEU A 526 2.17 6.10 21.26
N ASP A 527 2.36 7.36 21.66
CA ASP A 527 3.67 7.95 22.01
C ASP A 527 3.69 8.22 23.52
N ASN A 528 4.57 7.53 24.25
CA ASN A 528 4.61 7.55 25.72
C ASN A 528 5.93 8.16 26.24
N GLU A 529 5.82 9.27 26.96
CA GLU A 529 6.85 9.89 27.80
C GLU A 529 6.58 9.74 29.31
N GLY A 530 5.32 9.51 29.70
CA GLY A 530 4.90 9.28 31.09
C GLY A 530 4.82 7.80 31.49
N THR A 531 3.82 7.48 32.31
CA THR A 531 3.55 6.10 32.75
C THR A 531 2.34 5.52 32.00
N ALA A 532 2.53 4.40 31.31
CA ALA A 532 1.48 3.68 30.61
C ALA A 532 1.37 2.22 31.07
N SER A 533 0.15 1.70 31.23
CA SER A 533 -0.14 0.30 31.48
C SER A 533 -1.17 -0.20 30.48
N ILE A 534 -0.79 -1.19 29.66
CA ILE A 534 -1.66 -1.85 28.69
C ILE A 534 -1.96 -3.25 29.22
N SER A 535 -3.23 -3.60 29.42
CA SER A 535 -3.63 -4.88 30.00
C SER A 535 -4.78 -5.56 29.26
N HIS A 536 -4.76 -6.90 29.19
CA HIS A 536 -5.83 -7.71 28.60
C HIS A 536 -6.24 -7.27 27.18
N ALA A 537 -5.27 -6.87 26.35
CA ALA A 537 -5.51 -6.28 25.04
C ALA A 537 -5.07 -7.19 23.87
N PHE A 538 -5.48 -6.86 22.64
CA PHE A 538 -5.06 -7.53 21.40
C PHE A 538 -4.41 -6.54 20.43
N GLY A 539 -3.27 -6.89 19.83
CA GLY A 539 -2.36 -5.98 19.13
C GLY A 539 -2.88 -5.27 17.87
N GLY A 540 -3.51 -5.99 16.93
CA GLY A 540 -4.13 -5.41 15.73
C GLY A 540 -3.29 -4.37 14.96
N ASP A 541 -2.04 -4.66 14.56
CA ASP A 541 -1.22 -3.68 13.81
C ASP A 541 -0.91 -2.34 14.55
N ALA A 542 -1.06 -2.27 15.87
CA ALA A 542 -0.74 -1.07 16.65
C ALA A 542 0.72 -0.63 16.52
N THR A 543 0.96 0.67 16.65
CA THR A 543 2.30 1.27 16.75
C THR A 543 2.47 1.91 18.12
N LEU A 544 3.38 1.36 18.91
CA LEU A 544 3.69 1.81 20.27
C LEU A 544 5.11 2.39 20.28
N HIS A 545 5.27 3.61 20.74
CA HIS A 545 6.56 4.27 20.90
C HIS A 545 6.73 4.68 22.36
N ASN A 546 7.72 4.08 23.04
CA ASN A 546 8.08 4.42 24.41
C ASN A 546 9.38 5.25 24.39
N ARG A 547 9.28 6.52 24.75
CA ARG A 547 10.39 7.50 24.75
C ARG A 547 11.35 7.26 25.92
N ALA A 548 12.50 7.91 25.89
CA ALA A 548 13.59 7.69 26.85
C ALA A 548 13.21 7.76 28.34
N VAL A 549 12.29 8.66 28.72
CA VAL A 549 11.79 8.80 30.10
C VAL A 549 10.53 7.98 30.39
N GLY A 550 9.91 7.43 29.34
CA GLY A 550 8.65 6.70 29.41
C GLY A 550 8.80 5.33 30.08
N ARG A 551 7.78 4.99 30.87
CA ARG A 551 7.60 3.67 31.49
C ARG A 551 6.32 3.04 30.97
N MET A 552 6.43 1.85 30.39
CA MET A 552 5.29 1.12 29.84
C MET A 552 5.25 -0.31 30.37
N ALA A 553 4.16 -0.69 31.02
CA ALA A 553 3.87 -2.08 31.37
C ALA A 553 2.87 -2.66 30.37
N ILE A 554 3.13 -3.85 29.87
CA ILE A 554 2.24 -4.62 28.99
C ILE A 554 1.94 -5.94 29.69
N ILE A 555 0.67 -6.17 30.03
CA ILE A 555 0.22 -7.21 30.96
C ILE A 555 -0.84 -8.07 30.26
N ASP A 556 -0.71 -9.39 30.28
CA ASP A 556 -1.69 -10.34 29.72
C ASP A 556 -2.22 -9.94 28.32
N THR A 557 -1.32 -9.47 27.46
CA THR A 557 -1.68 -8.85 26.17
C THR A 557 -1.08 -9.61 25.00
N ALA A 558 -1.88 -9.86 23.96
CA ALA A 558 -1.39 -10.50 22.74
C ALA A 558 -0.85 -9.44 21.77
N LEU A 559 0.47 -9.28 21.67
CA LEU A 559 1.13 -8.28 20.81
C LEU A 559 1.24 -8.69 19.34
N GLU A 560 0.24 -9.43 18.83
CA GLU A 560 0.22 -9.87 17.44
C GLU A 560 0.21 -8.69 16.47
N ASN A 561 1.23 -8.63 15.59
CA ASN A 561 1.45 -7.58 14.60
C ASN A 561 1.79 -6.18 15.15
N VAL A 562 2.08 -6.06 16.45
CA VAL A 562 2.45 -4.77 17.05
C VAL A 562 3.85 -4.35 16.61
N ARG A 563 4.01 -3.07 16.30
CA ARG A 563 5.32 -2.42 16.13
C ARG A 563 5.64 -1.64 17.40
N LEU A 564 6.62 -2.10 18.16
CA LEU A 564 7.07 -1.47 19.39
C LEU A 564 8.45 -0.84 19.16
N SER A 565 8.57 0.46 19.42
CA SER A 565 9.84 1.19 19.47
C SER A 565 10.10 1.61 20.92
N ASN A 566 11.29 1.30 21.44
CA ASN A 566 11.61 1.52 22.85
C ASN A 566 12.95 2.23 23.06
N GLU A 567 12.88 3.40 23.69
CA GLU A 567 13.99 4.21 24.19
C GLU A 567 14.06 4.22 25.73
N GLY A 568 12.93 3.95 26.41
CA GLY A 568 12.78 3.97 27.88
C GLY A 568 12.66 2.57 28.49
N TRP A 569 11.77 2.41 29.48
CA TRP A 569 11.49 1.11 30.12
C TRP A 569 10.19 0.50 29.62
N VAL A 570 10.24 -0.72 29.08
CA VAL A 570 9.06 -1.54 28.75
C VAL A 570 9.14 -2.86 29.51
N GLY A 571 8.09 -3.21 30.25
CA GLY A 571 7.96 -4.52 30.91
C GLY A 571 6.84 -5.36 30.29
N LEU A 572 7.13 -6.59 29.87
CA LEU A 572 6.15 -7.60 29.47
C LEU A 572 5.88 -8.53 30.66
N VAL A 573 4.60 -8.69 31.01
CA VAL A 573 4.16 -9.34 32.25
C VAL A 573 3.03 -10.34 31.98
N GLY A 574 2.97 -11.41 32.77
CA GLY A 574 1.88 -12.38 32.75
C GLY A 574 1.84 -13.21 31.46
N GLU A 575 0.66 -13.45 30.90
CA GLU A 575 0.41 -14.25 29.69
C GLU A 575 0.72 -13.52 28.37
N THR A 576 1.49 -12.42 28.42
CA THR A 576 1.81 -11.60 27.24
C THR A 576 2.52 -12.40 26.15
N THR A 577 2.01 -12.36 24.92
CA THR A 577 2.61 -13.00 23.74
C THR A 577 3.16 -11.96 22.76
N ALA A 578 4.20 -12.31 22.00
CA ALA A 578 4.88 -11.40 21.07
C ALA A 578 5.34 -12.09 19.77
N ASP A 579 4.74 -13.22 19.43
CA ASP A 579 5.20 -14.12 18.36
C ASP A 579 5.32 -13.45 16.99
N ASN A 580 4.50 -12.43 16.70
CA ASN A 580 4.57 -11.64 15.48
C ASN A 580 4.79 -10.13 15.74
N ALA A 581 5.29 -9.78 16.92
CA ALA A 581 5.66 -8.41 17.24
C ALA A 581 6.99 -8.05 16.57
N VAL A 582 7.12 -6.80 16.13
CA VAL A 582 8.37 -6.21 15.65
C VAL A 582 8.84 -5.19 16.68
N VAL A 583 9.90 -5.53 17.40
CA VAL A 583 10.47 -4.72 18.48
C VAL A 583 11.76 -4.06 18.02
N LYS A 584 11.82 -2.73 18.08
CA LYS A 584 12.99 -1.93 17.79
C LYS A 584 13.47 -1.21 19.05
N MET A 585 14.68 -1.53 19.48
CA MET A 585 15.31 -0.95 20.66
C MET A 585 16.24 0.21 20.28
N SER A 586 16.26 1.27 21.09
CA SER A 586 17.12 2.45 20.91
C SER A 586 17.70 2.93 22.25
N GLY A 587 18.48 2.06 22.90
CA GLY A 587 19.13 2.28 24.20
C GLY A 587 18.28 1.95 25.42
N GLY A 588 16.98 1.71 25.24
CA GLY A 588 16.04 1.39 26.31
C GLY A 588 16.20 -0.01 26.92
N MET A 589 15.33 -0.31 27.87
CA MET A 589 15.24 -1.57 28.60
C MET A 589 13.93 -2.30 28.27
N LEU A 590 14.04 -3.58 27.90
CA LEU A 590 12.90 -4.48 27.71
C LEU A 590 12.97 -5.60 28.75
N ASP A 591 12.06 -5.58 29.73
CA ASP A 591 11.99 -6.59 30.78
C ASP A 591 10.94 -7.65 30.42
N VAL A 592 11.36 -8.90 30.24
CA VAL A 592 10.48 -10.06 29.98
C VAL A 592 10.55 -11.08 31.11
N SER A 593 11.17 -10.73 32.24
CA SER A 593 11.40 -11.64 33.38
C SER A 593 10.12 -12.02 34.13
N LEU A 594 9.06 -11.23 33.93
CA LEU A 594 7.76 -11.38 34.57
C LEU A 594 6.70 -12.06 33.67
N VAL A 595 7.11 -12.59 32.51
CA VAL A 595 6.23 -13.39 31.65
C VAL A 595 6.03 -14.79 32.26
N GLU A 596 4.78 -15.21 32.40
CA GLU A 596 4.38 -16.49 32.96
C GLU A 596 3.29 -17.12 32.09
N LYS A 597 3.48 -18.36 31.65
CA LYS A 597 2.45 -19.12 30.93
C LYS A 597 1.65 -19.92 31.95
N VAL A 598 0.34 -19.72 32.03
CA VAL A 598 -0.52 -20.58 32.86
C VAL A 598 -0.50 -21.99 32.26
N ALA A 599 -0.17 -22.97 33.10
CA ALA A 599 -0.26 -24.37 32.70
C ALA A 599 -1.74 -24.73 32.54
N ASP A 600 -2.11 -25.34 31.41
CA ASP A 600 -3.45 -25.91 31.20
C ASP A 600 -3.88 -26.69 32.46
N GLU A 601 -5.02 -26.33 33.06
CA GLU A 601 -5.54 -26.87 34.31
C GLU A 601 -5.78 -28.41 34.29
N SER A 602 -5.53 -29.07 33.15
CA SER A 602 -5.62 -30.51 32.99
C SER A 602 -4.43 -31.32 33.53
N ASN A 603 -3.31 -30.70 33.94
CA ASN A 603 -2.12 -31.41 34.44
C ASN A 603 -1.39 -30.69 35.61
N ALA A 604 -2.13 -30.16 36.59
CA ALA A 604 -1.59 -29.40 37.72
C ALA A 604 -0.90 -30.24 38.83
N VAL A 605 -0.19 -31.32 38.48
CA VAL A 605 0.67 -32.04 39.43
C VAL A 605 2.00 -32.38 38.73
N GLU A 606 3.10 -31.77 39.20
CA GLU A 606 4.53 -32.10 38.98
C GLU A 606 5.41 -31.37 37.92
N LYS A 607 4.98 -30.35 37.19
CA LYS A 607 5.94 -29.50 36.41
C LYS A 607 5.76 -28.02 36.70
N GLY A 608 6.84 -27.37 37.15
CA GLY A 608 6.88 -25.92 37.35
C GLY A 608 6.50 -25.15 36.09
N THR A 609 5.91 -23.97 36.27
CA THR A 609 5.48 -23.05 35.21
C THR A 609 6.63 -22.78 34.23
N GLU A 610 6.43 -23.12 32.96
CA GLU A 610 7.42 -22.90 31.91
C GLU A 610 7.38 -21.42 31.49
N LYS A 611 8.35 -20.62 31.96
CA LYS A 611 8.49 -19.21 31.58
C LYS A 611 9.18 -19.12 30.22
N ALA A 612 8.44 -18.77 29.17
CA ALA A 612 8.96 -18.60 27.82
C ALA A 612 8.20 -17.51 27.06
N ILE A 613 8.92 -16.76 26.22
CA ILE A 613 8.36 -15.77 25.31
C ILE A 613 8.99 -15.92 23.93
N THR A 614 8.16 -15.85 22.89
CA THR A 614 8.61 -15.73 21.49
C THR A 614 8.42 -14.29 21.03
N ILE A 615 9.45 -13.67 20.48
CA ILE A 615 9.41 -12.35 19.87
C ILE A 615 9.63 -12.49 18.36
N GLY A 616 8.71 -11.93 17.57
CA GLY A 616 8.74 -11.97 16.11
C GLY A 616 10.06 -11.51 15.51
N SER A 617 10.41 -10.25 15.76
CA SER A 617 11.64 -9.59 15.33
C SER A 617 12.14 -8.67 16.45
N LEU A 618 13.45 -8.66 16.69
CA LEU A 618 14.11 -7.82 17.69
C LEU A 618 15.37 -7.18 17.08
N SER A 619 15.42 -5.85 17.02
CA SER A 619 16.54 -5.11 16.42
C SER A 619 16.94 -3.88 17.24
N GLY A 620 18.10 -3.30 16.94
CA GLY A 620 18.61 -2.08 17.56
C GLY A 620 19.52 -2.32 18.77
N THR A 621 19.58 -1.38 19.72
CA THR A 621 20.48 -1.43 20.89
C THR A 621 19.70 -1.25 22.19
N GLY A 622 20.19 -1.79 23.31
CA GLY A 622 19.52 -1.71 24.62
C GLY A 622 19.73 -2.97 25.46
N ASP A 623 19.13 -3.01 26.65
CA ASP A 623 19.23 -4.18 27.54
C ASP A 623 17.90 -4.94 27.59
N VAL A 624 17.95 -6.26 27.41
CA VAL A 624 16.79 -7.17 27.55
C VAL A 624 16.97 -7.99 28.82
N ILE A 625 16.08 -7.80 29.79
CA ILE A 625 16.11 -8.53 31.07
C ILE A 625 15.24 -9.76 30.94
N THR A 626 15.83 -10.93 31.10
CA THR A 626 15.16 -12.22 30.87
C THR A 626 14.80 -12.93 32.17
N GLY A 627 15.53 -12.70 33.28
CA GLY A 627 15.32 -13.44 34.52
C GLY A 627 15.45 -14.96 34.33
N ALA A 628 14.36 -15.70 34.53
CA ALA A 628 14.26 -17.14 34.22
C ALA A 628 13.46 -17.44 32.94
N THR A 629 12.99 -16.42 32.23
CA THR A 629 12.20 -16.54 31.01
C THR A 629 13.07 -16.94 29.84
N GLN A 630 12.74 -18.03 29.16
CA GLN A 630 13.39 -18.42 27.90
C GLN A 630 12.92 -17.50 26.77
N VAL A 631 13.86 -16.89 26.05
CA VAL A 631 13.53 -15.99 24.94
C VAL A 631 13.75 -16.70 23.61
N THR A 632 12.74 -16.70 22.76
CA THR A 632 12.82 -17.20 21.38
C THR A 632 12.67 -16.04 20.40
N LEU A 633 13.56 -15.93 19.40
CA LEU A 633 13.58 -14.85 18.42
C LEU A 633 13.46 -15.35 16.99
N GLY A 634 12.81 -14.56 16.13
CA GLY A 634 12.89 -14.72 14.67
C GLY A 634 11.68 -15.40 14.03
N SER A 635 10.56 -15.57 14.74
CA SER A 635 9.31 -16.11 14.17
C SER A 635 8.73 -15.25 13.04
N ALA A 636 9.08 -13.96 12.98
CA ALA A 636 8.67 -13.08 11.88
C ALA A 636 9.45 -13.33 10.57
N ASN A 637 10.47 -14.21 10.57
CA ASN A 637 11.30 -14.57 9.41
C ASN A 637 11.99 -13.38 8.70
N GLN A 638 12.28 -12.31 9.45
CA GLN A 638 13.00 -11.12 8.96
C GLN A 638 14.47 -11.18 9.33
N ASP A 639 15.30 -10.40 8.62
CA ASP A 639 16.70 -10.18 9.00
C ASP A 639 16.76 -9.11 10.09
N ASP A 640 17.34 -9.46 11.23
CA ASP A 640 17.42 -8.64 12.43
C ASP A 640 18.89 -8.32 12.75
N GLU A 641 19.16 -7.11 13.23
CA GLU A 641 20.46 -6.71 13.78
C GLU A 641 20.27 -6.16 15.19
N PHE A 642 20.82 -6.84 16.19
CA PHE A 642 20.72 -6.48 17.60
C PHE A 642 22.10 -6.29 18.22
N GLY A 643 22.39 -5.05 18.62
CA GLY A 643 23.62 -4.63 19.28
C GLY A 643 23.50 -4.44 20.78
N GLY A 644 22.37 -4.85 21.38
CA GLY A 644 22.11 -4.79 22.81
C GLY A 644 22.68 -5.98 23.59
N ARG A 645 22.21 -6.18 24.84
CA ARG A 645 22.61 -7.29 25.72
C ARG A 645 21.40 -8.03 26.28
N PHE A 646 21.47 -9.36 26.36
CA PHE A 646 20.53 -10.15 27.16
C PHE A 646 21.09 -10.37 28.56
N MET A 647 20.36 -9.97 29.59
CA MET A 647 20.82 -9.99 30.97
C MET A 647 19.85 -10.76 31.87
N LYS A 648 20.37 -11.25 33.00
CA LYS A 648 19.57 -11.93 34.01
C LYS A 648 18.84 -10.96 34.94
N THR A 649 19.54 -9.93 35.43
CA THR A 649 19.03 -8.89 36.33
C THR A 649 19.79 -7.59 36.10
N VAL A 650 19.20 -6.45 36.47
CA VAL A 650 19.90 -5.16 36.48
C VAL A 650 20.78 -5.05 37.72
N ALA A 651 22.06 -4.67 37.55
CA ALA A 651 22.86 -4.13 38.64
C ALA A 651 22.39 -2.69 38.90
N ILE A 652 21.53 -2.48 39.89
CA ILE A 652 20.98 -1.15 40.19
C ILE A 652 22.10 -0.30 40.84
N THR A 653 22.52 0.77 40.17
CA THR A 653 23.11 1.93 40.84
C THR A 653 21.98 2.94 40.98
N GLU A 654 21.50 3.17 42.21
CA GLU A 654 20.34 4.02 42.49
C GLU A 654 20.51 5.44 41.89
N PRO A 655 19.54 5.94 41.10
CA PRO A 655 19.38 7.37 40.90
C PRO A 655 18.52 7.92 42.05
N GLN A 656 19.11 8.84 42.82
CA GLN A 656 18.40 9.68 43.80
C GLN A 656 17.40 10.58 43.05
N VAL A 657 16.10 10.45 43.34
CA VAL A 657 15.10 11.47 42.99
C VAL A 657 14.25 11.72 44.25
N GLU A 658 14.47 12.88 44.86
CA GLU A 658 13.60 13.48 45.86
C GLU A 658 12.29 13.91 45.19
N GLY A 659 11.15 13.51 45.76
CA GLY A 659 9.82 13.97 45.38
C GLY A 659 8.76 13.28 46.25
N GLU A 660 8.18 14.03 47.19
CA GLU A 660 7.16 13.56 48.12
C GLU A 660 5.91 13.07 47.37
N ALA A 661 5.55 11.80 47.60
CA ALA A 661 4.28 11.22 47.19
C ALA A 661 3.20 11.55 48.23
N THR A 662 2.16 12.28 47.83
CA THR A 662 0.96 12.47 48.65
C THR A 662 0.02 11.28 48.47
N THR A 663 -0.26 10.62 49.58
CA THR A 663 -1.18 9.49 49.77
C THR A 663 -2.63 9.89 49.53
N GLU A 664 -3.33 9.21 48.60
CA GLU A 664 -4.69 8.64 48.74
C GLU A 664 -5.33 8.33 47.36
N THR A 665 -5.04 7.14 46.81
CA THR A 665 -5.92 6.27 45.98
C THR A 665 -5.09 5.05 45.57
N THR A 666 -4.89 4.18 46.55
CA THR A 666 -4.05 2.98 46.45
C THR A 666 -4.93 1.78 46.15
N GLU A 667 -4.76 1.15 44.98
CA GLU A 667 -4.57 -0.32 44.89
C GLU A 667 -4.23 -0.91 43.49
N SER A 668 -4.21 -0.19 42.36
CA SER A 668 -4.04 -0.86 41.03
C SER A 668 -2.80 -0.54 40.19
N VAL A 669 -1.91 0.38 40.56
CA VAL A 669 -0.64 0.60 39.81
C VAL A 669 0.55 0.46 40.75
N ALA A 670 0.75 -0.75 41.27
CA ALA A 670 1.99 -1.08 41.94
C ALA A 670 3.08 -1.28 40.87
N LEU A 671 3.67 -0.17 40.41
CA LEU A 671 5.03 -0.11 39.85
C LEU A 671 6.02 -0.53 40.94
N ARG A 672 5.95 -1.79 41.36
CA ARG A 672 6.99 -2.40 42.18
C ARG A 672 8.21 -2.48 41.29
N THR A 673 9.24 -1.73 41.64
CA THR A 673 10.61 -2.13 41.35
C THR A 673 10.71 -3.60 41.75
N PRO A 674 10.95 -4.54 40.83
CA PRO A 674 10.91 -5.95 41.17
C PRO A 674 11.99 -6.20 42.22
N ALA A 675 11.57 -6.79 43.35
CA ALA A 675 12.49 -7.36 44.31
C ALA A 675 13.38 -8.36 43.55
N VAL A 676 14.68 -8.31 43.80
CA VAL A 676 15.70 -9.20 43.21
C VAL A 676 15.28 -10.65 43.44
N ALA A 677 14.57 -11.24 42.47
CA ALA A 677 14.32 -12.67 42.45
C ALA A 677 15.63 -13.33 42.05
N GLN A 678 16.36 -13.86 43.02
CA GLN A 678 17.51 -14.74 42.76
C GLN A 678 17.00 -16.03 42.12
N THR A 679 16.83 -16.04 40.79
CA THR A 679 16.61 -17.28 40.05
C THR A 679 17.95 -17.99 39.88
N THR A 680 17.97 -19.32 39.97
CA THR A 680 19.18 -20.13 39.76
C THR A 680 19.39 -20.54 38.30
N GLN A 681 18.41 -20.29 37.43
CA GLN A 681 18.53 -20.51 35.99
C GLN A 681 19.26 -19.34 35.30
N GLY A 682 20.05 -19.68 34.28
CA GLY A 682 20.78 -18.74 33.44
C GLY A 682 19.96 -18.19 32.28
N VAL A 683 20.48 -17.18 31.57
CA VAL A 683 19.84 -16.58 30.38
C VAL A 683 19.81 -17.59 29.23
N GLN A 684 18.62 -17.86 28.68
CA GLN A 684 18.44 -18.83 27.59
C GLN A 684 17.81 -18.16 26.36
N LEU A 685 18.49 -18.26 25.23
CA LEU A 685 18.12 -17.66 23.95
C LEU A 685 17.97 -18.74 22.88
N THR A 686 16.87 -18.71 22.13
CA THR A 686 16.62 -19.59 20.98
C THR A 686 16.37 -18.77 19.72
N LYS A 687 17.06 -19.10 18.63
CA LYS A 687 16.81 -18.54 17.28
C LYS A 687 16.01 -19.54 16.44
N ILE A 688 14.88 -19.08 15.91
CA ILE A 688 14.00 -19.82 14.99
C ILE A 688 13.78 -19.04 13.69
N GLY A 689 13.03 -19.61 12.74
CA GLY A 689 12.67 -18.96 11.49
C GLY A 689 13.82 -18.88 10.48
N THR A 690 13.53 -18.41 9.26
CA THR A 690 14.48 -18.43 8.13
C THR A 690 15.39 -17.21 8.05
N GLY A 691 15.04 -16.11 8.72
CA GLY A 691 15.81 -14.85 8.70
C GLY A 691 17.17 -14.94 9.39
N ASN A 692 18.03 -13.96 9.15
CA ASN A 692 19.34 -13.81 9.77
C ASN A 692 19.26 -12.93 11.03
N LEU A 693 19.68 -13.45 12.19
CA LEU A 693 19.87 -12.65 13.40
C LEU A 693 21.36 -12.27 13.53
N THR A 694 21.68 -10.99 13.41
CA THR A 694 23.04 -10.48 13.56
C THR A 694 23.23 -9.90 14.96
N LEU A 695 24.12 -10.50 15.74
CA LEU A 695 24.45 -10.05 17.10
C LEU A 695 25.74 -9.24 17.06
N THR A 696 25.63 -7.93 17.24
CA THR A 696 26.76 -6.97 17.20
C THR A 696 27.19 -6.49 18.58
N GLY A 697 26.45 -6.84 19.65
CA GLY A 697 26.74 -6.49 21.04
C GLY A 697 27.33 -7.64 21.86
N ASP A 698 27.73 -7.35 23.09
CA ASP A 698 28.23 -8.32 24.07
C ASP A 698 27.09 -9.19 24.62
N GLN A 699 27.17 -10.51 24.44
CA GLN A 699 26.19 -11.47 24.96
C GLN A 699 26.76 -12.34 26.10
N SER A 700 27.82 -11.90 26.79
CA SER A 700 28.52 -12.70 27.82
C SER A 700 27.59 -13.30 28.89
N ASP A 701 26.47 -12.65 29.19
CA ASP A 701 25.49 -13.12 30.18
C ASP A 701 24.58 -14.25 29.65
N VAL A 702 24.65 -14.62 28.36
CA VAL A 702 23.89 -15.72 27.77
C VAL A 702 24.51 -17.08 28.13
N ASP A 703 23.80 -17.84 28.97
CA ASP A 703 24.19 -19.17 29.44
C ASP A 703 23.82 -20.31 28.46
N ARG A 704 22.80 -20.10 27.63
CA ARG A 704 22.42 -21.07 26.59
C ARG A 704 21.93 -20.37 25.34
N LEU A 705 22.52 -20.70 24.19
CA LEU A 705 22.12 -20.21 22.88
C LEU A 705 21.80 -21.39 21.95
N SER A 706 20.56 -21.49 21.48
CA SER A 706 20.10 -22.55 20.58
C SER A 706 19.67 -22.00 19.23
N ILE A 707 20.34 -22.41 18.15
CA ILE A 707 20.00 -22.04 16.77
C ILE A 707 19.23 -23.21 16.14
N GLN A 708 17.91 -23.12 16.10
CA GLN A 708 17.04 -24.17 15.54
C GLN A 708 16.80 -23.99 14.04
N GLY A 709 16.88 -22.76 13.53
CA GLY A 709 16.68 -22.47 12.11
C GLY A 709 17.23 -21.11 11.67
N GLY A 710 17.44 -20.99 10.36
CA GLY A 710 17.96 -19.78 9.75
C GLY A 710 19.43 -19.54 10.06
N LYS A 711 19.85 -18.28 9.95
CA LYS A 711 21.24 -17.86 10.17
C LYS A 711 21.35 -17.02 11.44
N LEU A 712 22.42 -17.20 12.20
CA LEU A 712 22.88 -16.27 13.23
C LEU A 712 24.26 -15.77 12.82
N THR A 713 24.42 -14.46 12.68
CA THR A 713 25.71 -13.84 12.38
C THR A 713 26.30 -13.26 13.66
N ALA A 714 27.43 -13.80 14.11
CA ALA A 714 28.15 -13.36 15.29
C ALA A 714 29.19 -12.30 14.89
N ALA A 715 28.93 -11.04 15.23
CA ALA A 715 29.73 -9.88 14.81
C ALA A 715 30.45 -9.20 15.98
N HIS A 716 30.49 -9.83 17.16
CA HIS A 716 31.17 -9.36 18.35
C HIS A 716 31.92 -10.50 19.04
N ALA A 717 32.99 -10.18 19.78
CA ALA A 717 33.88 -11.17 20.42
C ALA A 717 33.16 -12.15 21.37
N ASN A 718 32.04 -11.71 21.94
CA ASN A 718 31.21 -12.50 22.87
C ASN A 718 29.77 -12.70 22.33
N ALA A 719 29.55 -12.60 21.00
CA ALA A 719 28.21 -12.63 20.41
C ALA A 719 27.45 -13.95 20.61
N LEU A 720 28.16 -15.05 20.88
CA LEU A 720 27.55 -16.37 21.12
C LEU A 720 27.33 -16.66 22.62
N GLY A 721 27.69 -15.73 23.51
CA GLY A 721 27.62 -15.88 24.96
C GLY A 721 28.76 -16.68 25.57
N SER A 722 28.73 -16.81 26.90
CA SER A 722 29.74 -17.53 27.68
C SER A 722 29.35 -18.97 28.04
N GLY A 723 28.11 -19.36 27.74
CA GLY A 723 27.57 -20.67 28.07
C GLY A 723 27.59 -21.68 26.93
N THR A 724 26.56 -22.53 26.89
CA THR A 724 26.42 -23.62 25.92
C THR A 724 25.75 -23.16 24.62
N VAL A 725 26.26 -23.58 23.47
CA VAL A 725 25.72 -23.26 22.14
C VAL A 725 25.29 -24.54 21.42
N SER A 726 24.06 -24.59 20.91
CA SER A 726 23.58 -25.72 20.10
C SER A 726 23.07 -25.29 18.72
N VAL A 727 23.54 -25.94 17.66
CA VAL A 727 23.14 -25.66 16.27
C VAL A 727 22.40 -26.87 15.72
N ALA A 728 21.11 -26.72 15.41
CA ALA A 728 20.31 -27.76 14.77
C ALA A 728 20.68 -27.95 13.28
N GLY A 729 20.22 -29.04 12.66
CA GLY A 729 20.57 -29.39 11.27
C GLY A 729 20.24 -28.32 10.22
N THR A 730 19.21 -27.50 10.46
CA THR A 730 18.81 -26.37 9.61
C THR A 730 19.38 -25.02 10.07
N GLY A 731 20.12 -24.99 11.18
CA GLY A 731 20.74 -23.80 11.73
C GLY A 731 22.11 -23.52 11.13
N THR A 732 22.43 -22.24 10.99
CA THR A 732 23.77 -21.77 10.60
C THR A 732 24.27 -20.70 11.55
N ILE A 733 25.49 -20.84 12.06
CA ILE A 733 26.24 -19.74 12.69
C ILE A 733 27.25 -19.24 11.67
N ALA A 734 27.33 -17.93 11.46
CA ALA A 734 28.38 -17.31 10.65
C ALA A 734 29.16 -16.29 11.46
N LEU A 735 30.48 -16.27 11.32
CA LEU A 735 31.35 -15.34 12.03
C LEU A 735 31.70 -14.13 11.16
N ALA A 736 31.46 -12.94 11.69
CA ALA A 736 31.92 -11.67 11.11
C ALA A 736 33.10 -11.07 11.90
N ALA A 737 33.43 -11.61 13.06
CA ALA A 737 34.60 -11.30 13.88
C ALA A 737 35.11 -12.58 14.57
N ASP A 738 36.29 -12.53 15.17
CA ASP A 738 36.74 -13.58 16.09
C ASP A 738 35.78 -13.64 17.29
N VAL A 739 35.36 -14.84 17.69
CA VAL A 739 34.40 -15.07 18.78
C VAL A 739 35.00 -16.03 19.80
N SER A 740 34.77 -15.76 21.08
CA SER A 740 35.29 -16.53 22.22
C SER A 740 34.26 -16.64 23.35
N GLY A 741 34.60 -17.37 24.41
CA GLY A 741 33.82 -17.46 25.64
C GLY A 741 32.87 -18.65 25.72
N VAL A 742 32.56 -19.30 24.60
CA VAL A 742 31.63 -20.44 24.55
C VAL A 742 32.20 -21.65 25.31
N THR A 743 31.43 -22.23 26.23
CA THR A 743 31.86 -23.40 27.01
C THR A 743 31.70 -24.71 26.22
N ASP A 744 30.47 -25.12 25.91
CA ASP A 744 30.22 -26.31 25.10
C ASP A 744 29.49 -25.94 23.81
N LEU A 745 29.99 -26.39 22.66
CA LEU A 745 29.32 -26.23 21.37
C LEU A 745 28.92 -27.59 20.80
N THR A 746 27.61 -27.79 20.59
CA THR A 746 27.07 -28.96 19.88
C THR A 746 26.60 -28.56 18.49
N ASN A 747 27.11 -29.21 17.45
CA ASN A 747 26.79 -28.87 16.05
C ASN A 747 26.14 -30.04 15.30
N ALA A 748 24.93 -29.83 14.81
CA ALA A 748 24.27 -30.67 13.80
C ALA A 748 24.11 -29.94 12.45
N GLY A 749 24.29 -28.61 12.43
CA GLY A 749 24.09 -27.74 11.27
C GLY A 749 25.40 -27.27 10.64
N THR A 750 25.47 -25.98 10.30
CA THR A 750 26.64 -25.37 9.64
C THR A 750 27.28 -24.28 10.49
N LEU A 751 28.59 -24.35 10.68
CA LEU A 751 29.39 -23.22 11.18
C LEU A 751 30.16 -22.62 10.00
N ASP A 752 29.96 -21.34 9.71
CA ASP A 752 30.66 -20.59 8.68
C ASP A 752 31.65 -19.62 9.33
N LEU A 753 32.91 -20.04 9.41
CA LEU A 753 33.94 -19.30 10.11
C LEU A 753 34.54 -18.18 9.24
N GLY A 754 34.40 -18.26 7.92
CA GLY A 754 35.14 -17.38 7.01
C GLY A 754 36.64 -17.45 7.30
N THR A 755 37.26 -16.30 7.58
CA THR A 755 38.66 -16.19 8.02
C THR A 755 38.81 -15.92 9.52
N ASN A 756 37.73 -16.06 10.31
CA ASN A 756 37.69 -15.71 11.72
C ASN A 756 37.86 -16.94 12.64
N LYS A 757 38.30 -16.69 13.86
CA LYS A 757 38.53 -17.69 14.90
C LYS A 757 37.30 -17.87 15.80
N LEU A 758 36.92 -19.12 16.08
CA LEU A 758 35.94 -19.49 17.10
C LEU A 758 36.64 -20.19 18.27
N VAL A 759 36.64 -19.60 19.46
CA VAL A 759 37.23 -20.20 20.66
C VAL A 759 36.11 -20.78 21.52
N VAL A 760 36.14 -22.11 21.71
CA VAL A 760 35.21 -22.85 22.58
C VAL A 760 36.00 -23.68 23.59
N ARG A 761 35.42 -24.05 24.74
CA ARG A 761 36.10 -25.01 25.65
C ARG A 761 36.01 -26.43 25.10
N LYS A 762 34.81 -26.88 24.71
CA LYS A 762 34.57 -28.24 24.19
C LYS A 762 33.64 -28.22 22.96
N TYR A 763 33.94 -29.06 21.98
CA TYR A 763 33.14 -29.26 20.77
C TYR A 763 32.64 -30.69 20.64
N ALA A 764 31.37 -30.84 20.23
CA ALA A 764 30.79 -32.11 19.81
C ALA A 764 29.92 -31.90 18.57
N SER A 765 29.81 -32.92 17.73
CA SER A 765 28.92 -32.88 16.56
C SER A 765 28.10 -34.15 16.37
N SER A 766 27.06 -34.04 15.54
CA SER A 766 26.25 -35.16 15.07
C SER A 766 26.34 -35.31 13.56
N GLU A 767 25.73 -36.36 13.01
CA GLU A 767 25.67 -36.58 11.56
C GLU A 767 25.11 -35.35 10.81
N GLY A 768 25.75 -34.98 9.70
CA GLY A 768 25.38 -33.84 8.87
C GLY A 768 26.05 -32.51 9.23
N ALA A 769 26.78 -32.45 10.34
CA ALA A 769 27.51 -31.27 10.79
C ALA A 769 28.57 -30.80 9.79
N LYS A 770 28.64 -29.48 9.56
CA LYS A 770 29.59 -28.85 8.64
C LYS A 770 30.32 -27.70 9.30
N ILE A 771 31.59 -27.54 8.94
CA ILE A 771 32.37 -26.32 9.19
C ILE A 771 32.86 -25.82 7.84
N ASN A 772 32.45 -24.61 7.46
CA ASN A 772 33.00 -23.90 6.32
C ASN A 772 34.08 -22.94 6.84
N SER A 773 35.30 -23.16 6.39
CA SER A 773 36.46 -22.29 6.64
C SER A 773 36.92 -21.68 5.32
N ARG A 774 37.70 -20.60 5.42
CA ARG A 774 38.32 -19.93 4.27
C ARG A 774 39.78 -19.64 4.57
N VAL A 775 40.65 -19.90 3.59
CA VAL A 775 42.03 -19.38 3.56
C VAL A 775 42.11 -18.15 2.68
N ALA A 776 42.77 -17.11 3.17
CA ALA A 776 43.03 -15.87 2.45
C ALA A 776 44.46 -15.35 2.71
N LYS A 777 44.99 -14.51 1.80
CA LYS A 777 46.27 -13.83 2.04
C LYS A 777 46.11 -12.68 3.05
N LEU A 778 47.01 -12.61 4.02
CA LEU A 778 47.18 -11.50 4.94
C LEU A 778 48.64 -11.03 4.87
N GLY A 779 48.95 -10.17 3.90
CA GLY A 779 50.33 -9.82 3.58
C GLY A 779 51.07 -11.01 2.95
N ASP A 780 52.21 -11.38 3.52
CA ASP A 780 52.99 -12.57 3.10
C ASP A 780 52.51 -13.87 3.78
N ASP A 781 51.69 -13.75 4.83
CA ASP A 781 51.13 -14.86 5.61
C ASP A 781 49.70 -15.22 5.16
N LEU A 782 49.19 -16.35 5.66
CA LEU A 782 47.83 -16.80 5.40
C LEU A 782 46.93 -16.62 6.65
N ALA A 783 45.72 -16.11 6.44
CA ALA A 783 44.65 -16.07 7.43
C ALA A 783 43.65 -17.20 7.18
N PHE A 784 43.16 -17.82 8.26
CA PHE A 784 42.32 -19.01 8.21
C PHE A 784 41.15 -18.90 9.19
N GLY A 785 39.98 -19.36 8.78
CA GLY A 785 38.91 -19.63 9.73
C GLY A 785 39.21 -20.89 10.53
N ALA A 786 39.29 -20.78 11.85
CA ALA A 786 39.69 -21.90 12.70
C ALA A 786 38.80 -21.99 13.95
N ILE A 787 38.56 -23.21 14.42
CA ILE A 787 37.95 -23.44 15.74
C ILE A 787 39.04 -23.85 16.74
N GLN A 788 39.13 -23.16 17.85
CA GLN A 788 40.04 -23.47 18.94
C GLN A 788 39.30 -24.14 20.09
N VAL A 789 39.87 -25.20 20.64
CA VAL A 789 39.33 -25.96 21.78
C VAL A 789 40.36 -26.04 22.91
N SER A 790 39.91 -25.97 24.16
CA SER A 790 40.77 -26.13 25.35
C SER A 790 40.56 -27.44 26.11
N GLU A 791 39.55 -28.23 25.74
CA GLU A 791 39.33 -29.61 26.18
C GLU A 791 39.17 -30.57 25.00
N SER A 792 39.42 -31.86 25.25
CA SER A 792 39.35 -32.89 24.23
C SER A 792 37.99 -32.93 23.52
N SER A 793 38.03 -32.91 22.18
CA SER A 793 36.86 -32.70 21.31
C SER A 793 36.88 -33.59 20.07
N ASP A 794 35.70 -34.01 19.59
CA ASP A 794 35.57 -34.93 18.45
C ASP A 794 34.90 -34.26 17.25
N PHE A 795 35.64 -34.16 16.15
CA PHE A 795 35.23 -33.61 14.86
C PHE A 795 35.02 -34.70 13.80
N ARG A 796 35.09 -35.99 14.13
CA ARG A 796 34.99 -37.10 13.14
C ARG A 796 33.66 -37.10 12.37
N THR A 797 32.58 -36.64 12.99
CA THR A 797 31.25 -36.50 12.38
C THR A 797 31.03 -35.17 11.67
N THR A 798 32.02 -34.27 11.68
CA THR A 798 31.96 -32.95 11.04
C THR A 798 32.71 -32.96 9.73
N LYS A 799 32.02 -32.59 8.64
CA LYS A 799 32.70 -32.32 7.37
C LYS A 799 33.27 -30.90 7.37
N ILE A 800 34.59 -30.77 7.33
CA ILE A 800 35.27 -29.48 7.29
C ILE A 800 35.58 -29.15 5.83
N LYS A 801 35.02 -28.05 5.32
CA LYS A 801 35.27 -27.56 3.96
C LYS A 801 36.10 -26.29 4.01
N VAL A 802 37.25 -26.28 3.35
CA VAL A 802 38.13 -25.11 3.29
C VAL A 802 38.07 -24.49 1.91
N ALA A 803 37.45 -23.32 1.82
CA ALA A 803 37.45 -22.52 0.60
C ALA A 803 38.77 -21.77 0.45
N VAL A 804 39.29 -21.71 -0.78
CA VAL A 804 40.55 -21.04 -1.09
C VAL A 804 40.28 -19.70 -1.78
N ASP A 805 40.79 -18.61 -1.24
CA ASP A 805 40.73 -17.28 -1.87
C ASP A 805 41.45 -17.23 -3.21
N ASP A 806 40.90 -16.52 -4.19
CA ASP A 806 41.41 -16.46 -5.57
C ASP A 806 42.87 -16.00 -5.68
N GLY A 807 43.38 -15.21 -4.72
CA GLY A 807 44.78 -14.78 -4.70
C GLY A 807 45.79 -15.87 -4.30
N ILE A 808 45.32 -17.02 -3.83
CA ILE A 808 46.16 -18.12 -3.36
C ILE A 808 46.55 -19.04 -4.52
N GLU A 809 47.86 -19.26 -4.66
CA GLU A 809 48.43 -20.28 -5.53
C GLU A 809 48.80 -21.54 -4.73
N VAL A 810 48.96 -22.68 -5.42
CA VAL A 810 49.36 -23.94 -4.78
C VAL A 810 50.71 -23.79 -4.03
N THR A 811 51.62 -22.98 -4.57
CA THR A 811 52.94 -22.70 -3.96
C THR A 811 52.83 -21.94 -2.64
N ASP A 812 51.77 -21.16 -2.42
CA ASP A 812 51.56 -20.45 -1.16
C ASP A 812 51.14 -21.42 -0.04
N LEU A 813 50.39 -22.47 -0.37
CA LEU A 813 49.97 -23.52 0.59
C LEU A 813 51.12 -24.40 1.07
N LEU A 814 52.22 -24.47 0.32
CA LEU A 814 53.41 -25.25 0.69
C LEU A 814 54.34 -24.50 1.66
N LYS A 815 54.13 -23.19 1.87
CA LYS A 815 54.98 -22.35 2.74
C LYS A 815 54.55 -22.39 4.21
N GLN A 816 53.29 -22.69 4.48
CA GLN A 816 52.69 -22.59 5.82
C GLN A 816 51.66 -23.70 6.02
N LYS A 817 51.63 -24.28 7.22
CA LYS A 817 50.58 -25.24 7.61
C LYS A 817 49.24 -24.54 7.79
N VAL A 818 48.15 -25.20 7.42
CA VAL A 818 46.78 -24.68 7.58
C VAL A 818 46.17 -25.24 8.86
N THR A 819 45.77 -24.37 9.77
CA THR A 819 45.11 -24.78 11.01
C THR A 819 43.60 -24.53 10.88
N VAL A 820 42.80 -25.59 10.86
CA VAL A 820 41.32 -25.51 10.85
C VAL A 820 40.72 -25.84 12.22
N VAL A 821 41.44 -26.63 13.01
CA VAL A 821 41.16 -26.90 14.43
C VAL A 821 42.45 -26.65 15.21
N ASP A 822 42.37 -25.93 16.33
CA ASP A 822 43.50 -25.53 17.17
C ASP A 822 43.27 -26.06 18.60
N ALA A 823 44.00 -27.10 19.02
CA ALA A 823 43.90 -27.64 20.37
C ALA A 823 44.89 -26.94 21.33
N GLN A 824 44.41 -26.43 22.47
CA GLN A 824 45.27 -25.79 23.47
C GLN A 824 45.70 -26.76 24.58
N GLY A 825 46.98 -26.68 24.97
CA GLY A 825 47.54 -27.45 26.08
C GLY A 825 47.47 -28.96 25.81
N ASP A 826 47.04 -29.73 26.82
CA ASP A 826 46.93 -31.19 26.76
C ASP A 826 45.61 -31.68 26.11
N ALA A 827 44.87 -30.83 25.41
CA ALA A 827 43.59 -31.20 24.79
C ALA A 827 43.79 -32.11 23.56
N GLU A 828 43.08 -33.24 23.51
CA GLU A 828 43.13 -34.17 22.37
C GLU A 828 41.98 -33.92 21.39
N VAL A 829 42.26 -33.76 20.10
CA VAL A 829 41.23 -33.64 19.06
C VAL A 829 41.29 -34.75 18.03
N GLN A 830 40.13 -35.28 17.66
CA GLN A 830 39.98 -36.25 16.58
C GLN A 830 39.28 -35.56 15.41
N ILE A 831 39.86 -35.62 14.21
CA ILE A 831 39.33 -34.93 13.03
C ILE A 831 38.95 -35.95 11.96
N GLY A 832 37.79 -35.71 11.35
CA GLY A 832 37.27 -36.51 10.25
C GLY A 832 37.72 -35.98 8.89
N GLU A 833 36.78 -35.91 7.96
CA GLU A 833 37.04 -35.48 6.58
C GLU A 833 37.28 -33.96 6.49
N VAL A 834 38.44 -33.58 5.93
CA VAL A 834 38.76 -32.19 5.56
C VAL A 834 38.86 -32.07 4.04
N GLU A 835 37.91 -31.36 3.45
CA GLU A 835 37.87 -31.07 2.02
C GLU A 835 38.61 -29.76 1.73
N PHE A 836 39.79 -29.86 1.11
CA PHE A 836 40.61 -28.72 0.69
C PHE A 836 40.77 -28.72 -0.84
N GLY A 837 39.78 -28.16 -1.55
CA GLY A 837 39.75 -28.23 -3.01
C GLY A 837 39.76 -29.68 -3.52
N SER A 838 40.71 -30.01 -4.39
CA SER A 838 40.98 -31.39 -4.87
C SER A 838 42.19 -32.02 -4.16
N ILE A 839 42.76 -31.37 -3.15
CA ILE A 839 44.00 -31.79 -2.50
C ILE A 839 43.67 -32.74 -1.34
N SER A 840 44.34 -33.89 -1.30
CA SER A 840 44.30 -34.80 -0.15
C SER A 840 45.02 -34.17 1.03
N THR A 841 44.34 -34.17 2.16
CA THR A 841 44.83 -33.61 3.41
C THR A 841 45.28 -34.75 4.32
N ASP A 842 46.51 -34.66 4.83
CA ASP A 842 46.91 -35.48 5.97
C ASP A 842 46.57 -34.71 7.23
N VAL A 843 45.88 -35.39 8.15
CA VAL A 843 45.53 -34.83 9.44
C VAL A 843 46.41 -35.47 10.50
N ASP A 844 47.19 -34.65 11.20
CA ASP A 844 47.97 -35.13 12.34
C ASP A 844 46.99 -35.52 13.46
N THR A 845 46.91 -36.83 13.76
CA THR A 845 45.98 -37.40 14.73
C THR A 845 46.63 -37.66 16.09
N GLY A 846 47.90 -37.28 16.28
CA GLY A 846 48.58 -37.33 17.58
C GLY A 846 48.86 -38.72 18.17
N THR A 847 48.50 -39.82 17.50
CA THR A 847 48.80 -41.17 17.98
C THR A 847 50.05 -41.74 17.33
N ASP A 848 51.21 -41.33 17.82
CA ASP A 848 52.45 -42.05 17.55
C ASP A 848 52.60 -43.20 18.57
N THR A 849 51.94 -44.33 18.32
CA THR A 849 52.32 -45.58 18.99
C THR A 849 53.44 -46.22 18.20
N ASP A 850 54.65 -45.74 18.44
CA ASP A 850 55.88 -46.38 17.97
C ASP A 850 56.06 -47.72 18.70
N THR A 851 55.68 -48.80 18.02
CA THR A 851 56.26 -50.12 18.26
C THR A 851 57.34 -50.35 17.22
N ASP A 852 58.59 -49.96 17.47
CA ASP A 852 59.74 -50.88 17.60
C ASP A 852 61.11 -50.15 17.70
N THR A 853 62.01 -50.76 18.46
CA THR A 853 63.47 -50.51 18.59
C THR A 853 63.97 -49.29 19.40
N GLY A 854 64.48 -49.59 20.60
CA GLY A 854 65.11 -48.62 21.47
C GLY A 854 66.43 -48.04 20.95
N VAL A 855 66.54 -46.72 21.01
CA VAL A 855 67.75 -45.96 21.38
C VAL A 855 67.29 -44.69 22.09
N ASP A 856 67.82 -44.48 23.29
CA ASP A 856 67.67 -43.28 24.12
C ASP A 856 68.39 -42.09 23.48
N THR A 857 67.64 -41.09 23.02
CA THR A 857 68.09 -39.70 22.97
C THR A 857 66.97 -38.80 23.45
N GLY A 858 67.03 -38.44 24.74
CA GLY A 858 66.17 -37.42 25.33
C GLY A 858 66.10 -36.14 24.51
N VAL A 859 64.91 -35.90 23.96
CA VAL A 859 64.37 -34.60 23.58
C VAL A 859 62.90 -34.66 24.00
N ASP A 860 62.47 -33.73 24.86
CA ASP A 860 61.06 -33.53 25.17
C ASP A 860 60.29 -33.31 23.85
N ILE A 861 59.48 -34.29 23.46
CA ILE A 861 58.48 -34.14 22.41
C ILE A 861 57.20 -33.68 23.10
N ASP A 862 56.88 -32.42 22.90
CA ASP A 862 55.58 -31.82 23.19
C ASP A 862 54.51 -32.51 22.32
N THR A 863 53.63 -33.31 22.94
CA THR A 863 52.63 -34.16 22.27
C THR A 863 51.26 -33.50 22.07
N GLY A 864 51.18 -32.18 21.92
CA GLY A 864 49.92 -31.47 21.67
C GLY A 864 49.78 -30.91 20.25
N THR A 865 49.53 -31.72 19.21
CA THR A 865 49.35 -31.24 17.81
C THR A 865 48.14 -31.80 17.06
N GLY A 866 47.06 -32.17 17.74
CA GLY A 866 45.81 -32.49 17.04
C GLY A 866 45.22 -31.22 16.41
N GLY A 867 44.98 -31.20 15.09
CA GLY A 867 44.31 -30.05 14.45
C GLY A 867 44.87 -29.52 13.12
N GLN A 868 46.15 -29.78 12.87
CA GLN A 868 46.84 -29.22 11.72
C GLN A 868 46.53 -30.01 10.44
N VAL A 869 46.03 -29.30 9.42
CA VAL A 869 45.91 -29.82 8.07
C VAL A 869 47.26 -29.59 7.39
N THR A 870 47.99 -30.69 7.18
CA THR A 870 49.29 -30.59 6.53
C THR A 870 49.12 -30.84 5.03
N ILE A 871 49.44 -29.81 4.24
CA ILE A 871 49.57 -29.91 2.79
C ILE A 871 51.06 -29.91 2.48
N THR A 872 51.54 -30.97 1.83
CA THR A 872 52.95 -31.17 1.49
C THR A 872 53.14 -31.29 -0.01
N GLU A 873 54.39 -31.28 -0.47
CA GLU A 873 54.72 -31.57 -1.87
C GLU A 873 54.25 -32.97 -2.31
N THR A 874 54.13 -33.92 -1.37
CA THR A 874 53.68 -35.29 -1.62
C THR A 874 52.17 -35.49 -1.53
N SER A 875 51.41 -34.49 -1.08
CA SER A 875 49.94 -34.56 -1.02
C SER A 875 49.37 -34.88 -2.40
N ALA A 876 48.54 -35.92 -2.50
CA ALA A 876 47.92 -36.34 -3.74
C ALA A 876 46.76 -35.39 -4.13
N VAL A 877 46.65 -35.02 -5.40
CA VAL A 877 45.53 -34.25 -5.91
C VAL A 877 44.51 -35.16 -6.59
N ASN A 878 43.37 -35.36 -5.94
CA ASN A 878 42.26 -36.19 -6.39
C ASN A 878 41.27 -35.29 -7.15
N PHE A 879 41.47 -35.16 -8.45
CA PHE A 879 40.62 -34.39 -9.33
C PHE A 879 39.24 -35.03 -9.53
N LEU A 880 39.12 -36.35 -9.34
CA LEU A 880 37.86 -37.09 -9.45
C LEU A 880 37.15 -37.24 -8.10
N GLY A 881 36.00 -36.57 -7.96
CA GLY A 881 35.05 -36.79 -6.86
C GLY A 881 34.06 -37.93 -7.17
N ALA A 882 33.60 -38.64 -6.14
CA ALA A 882 32.70 -39.80 -6.30
C ALA A 882 31.37 -39.46 -7.00
N ASP A 883 30.84 -38.24 -6.82
CA ASP A 883 29.50 -37.83 -7.28
C ASP A 883 29.51 -36.60 -8.23
N GLY A 884 30.62 -36.33 -8.92
CA GLY A 884 30.81 -35.08 -9.68
C GLY A 884 29.91 -34.89 -10.91
N GLY A 885 29.15 -35.91 -11.35
CA GLY A 885 28.30 -35.81 -12.56
C GLY A 885 29.09 -35.41 -13.81
N TYR A 886 30.32 -35.93 -13.95
CA TYR A 886 31.24 -35.60 -15.04
C TYR A 886 30.73 -36.08 -16.40
N SER A 887 31.05 -35.35 -17.47
CA SER A 887 30.97 -35.91 -18.82
C SER A 887 32.10 -36.92 -19.07
N ALA A 888 31.95 -37.81 -20.06
CA ALA A 888 32.99 -38.76 -20.42
C ALA A 888 34.33 -38.09 -20.81
N ASN A 889 34.28 -36.89 -21.41
CA ASN A 889 35.48 -36.14 -21.78
C ASN A 889 36.16 -35.48 -20.56
N GLU A 890 35.37 -34.92 -19.63
CA GLU A 890 35.89 -34.39 -18.36
C GLU A 890 36.54 -35.51 -17.54
N GLN A 891 35.83 -36.62 -17.35
CA GLN A 891 36.31 -37.75 -16.56
C GLN A 891 37.60 -38.32 -17.14
N ALA A 892 37.69 -38.47 -18.48
CA ALA A 892 38.91 -38.96 -19.12
C ALA A 892 40.10 -38.02 -18.90
N MET A 893 39.89 -36.70 -18.98
CA MET A 893 40.95 -35.72 -18.74
C MET A 893 41.38 -35.69 -17.27
N LEU A 894 40.43 -35.65 -16.34
CA LEU A 894 40.72 -35.62 -14.91
C LEU A 894 41.39 -36.92 -14.45
N ALA A 895 40.93 -38.09 -14.92
CA ALA A 895 41.55 -39.39 -14.64
C ALA A 895 43.02 -39.47 -15.08
N SER A 896 43.43 -38.70 -16.10
CA SER A 896 44.82 -38.73 -16.60
C SER A 896 45.82 -38.06 -15.66
N VAL A 897 45.32 -37.23 -14.73
CA VAL A 897 46.09 -36.45 -13.75
C VAL A 897 45.59 -36.67 -12.32
N ASP A 898 44.70 -37.64 -12.12
CA ASP A 898 44.18 -37.98 -10.79
C ASP A 898 45.26 -38.66 -9.95
N GLY A 899 45.40 -38.24 -8.69
CA GLY A 899 46.41 -38.75 -7.76
C GLY A 899 47.83 -38.21 -7.98
N VAL A 900 48.02 -37.18 -8.83
CA VAL A 900 49.34 -36.54 -9.00
C VAL A 900 49.77 -35.81 -7.73
N ALA A 901 51.09 -35.78 -7.46
CA ALA A 901 51.62 -35.06 -6.31
C ALA A 901 51.49 -33.54 -6.49
N LEU A 902 51.10 -32.83 -5.43
CA LEU A 902 50.93 -31.39 -5.44
C LEU A 902 52.21 -30.63 -5.82
N GLY A 903 53.38 -31.13 -5.38
CA GLY A 903 54.69 -30.56 -5.73
C GLY A 903 55.01 -30.67 -7.24
N ASP A 904 54.53 -31.72 -7.90
CA ASP A 904 54.68 -31.87 -9.37
C ASP A 904 53.81 -30.86 -10.14
N LEU A 905 52.66 -30.45 -9.59
CA LEU A 905 51.85 -29.35 -10.12
C LEU A 905 52.43 -27.97 -9.78
N ALA A 906 52.95 -27.79 -8.56
CA ALA A 906 53.52 -26.53 -8.09
C ALA A 906 54.79 -26.15 -8.86
N SER A 907 55.64 -27.13 -9.17
CA SER A 907 56.86 -26.96 -9.97
C SER A 907 56.61 -26.85 -11.47
N GLY A 908 55.39 -27.15 -11.94
CA GLY A 908 55.05 -27.20 -13.37
C GLY A 908 55.61 -28.42 -14.12
N LYS A 909 56.07 -29.45 -13.38
CA LYS A 909 56.52 -30.72 -13.96
C LYS A 909 55.36 -31.48 -14.63
N ILE A 910 54.16 -31.40 -14.04
CA ILE A 910 52.91 -31.93 -14.61
C ILE A 910 51.95 -30.76 -14.87
N GLY A 911 51.55 -30.58 -16.13
CA GLY A 911 50.69 -29.48 -16.57
C GLY A 911 51.33 -28.10 -16.36
N GLY A 912 50.51 -27.06 -16.39
CA GLY A 912 50.92 -25.68 -16.11
C GLY A 912 50.03 -25.04 -15.06
N LYS A 913 50.16 -23.72 -14.88
CA LYS A 913 49.44 -22.94 -13.85
C LYS A 913 47.93 -23.13 -13.85
N VAL A 914 47.31 -23.43 -15.00
CA VAL A 914 45.87 -23.66 -15.08
C VAL A 914 45.46 -24.99 -14.43
N LEU A 915 46.26 -26.05 -14.60
CA LEU A 915 46.02 -27.31 -13.91
C LEU A 915 46.28 -27.17 -12.40
N SER A 916 47.35 -26.46 -12.02
CA SER A 916 47.66 -26.19 -10.61
C SER A 916 46.55 -25.38 -9.92
N ALA A 917 46.00 -24.35 -10.58
CA ALA A 917 44.87 -23.59 -10.05
C ALA A 917 43.57 -24.42 -9.97
N MET A 918 43.37 -25.38 -10.88
CA MET A 918 42.23 -26.31 -10.83
C MET A 918 42.30 -27.24 -9.61
N ALA A 919 43.50 -27.56 -9.09
CA ALA A 919 43.67 -28.36 -7.88
C ALA A 919 43.04 -27.71 -6.63
N LEU A 920 42.89 -26.38 -6.64
CA LEU A 920 42.30 -25.60 -5.55
C LEU A 920 40.76 -25.52 -5.64
N GLN A 921 40.15 -26.08 -6.68
CA GLN A 921 38.70 -26.20 -6.81
C GLN A 921 38.25 -27.54 -6.23
N THR A 922 37.09 -27.55 -5.57
CA THR A 922 36.48 -28.78 -5.05
C THR A 922 36.29 -29.80 -6.17
N ALA A 923 36.70 -31.05 -5.91
CA ALA A 923 36.48 -32.15 -6.84
C ALA A 923 34.99 -32.36 -7.10
N GLY A 924 34.61 -32.36 -8.39
CA GLY A 924 33.23 -32.56 -8.83
C GLY A 924 32.38 -31.30 -8.87
N SER A 925 32.93 -30.14 -8.45
CA SER A 925 32.22 -28.87 -8.54
C SER A 925 31.96 -28.46 -9.99
N GLU A 926 30.96 -27.60 -10.22
CA GLU A 926 30.68 -27.09 -11.57
C GLU A 926 31.85 -26.30 -12.15
N GLU A 927 32.55 -25.55 -11.30
CA GLU A 927 33.74 -24.78 -11.65
C GLU A 927 34.87 -25.69 -12.14
N GLN A 928 35.16 -26.77 -11.40
CA GLN A 928 36.19 -27.74 -11.76
C GLN A 928 35.85 -28.43 -13.10
N ARG A 929 34.60 -28.87 -13.28
CA ARG A 929 34.13 -29.49 -14.53
C ARG A 929 34.29 -28.57 -15.73
N ARG A 930 33.99 -27.28 -15.55
CA ARG A 930 34.17 -26.28 -16.60
C ARG A 930 35.64 -26.13 -16.97
N SER A 931 36.53 -26.06 -15.98
CA SER A 931 37.98 -26.01 -16.20
C SER A 931 38.52 -27.27 -16.88
N ALA A 932 38.03 -28.45 -16.48
CA ALA A 932 38.35 -29.73 -17.10
C ALA A 932 37.96 -29.78 -18.58
N ARG A 933 36.73 -29.33 -18.92
CA ARG A 933 36.28 -29.22 -20.31
C ARG A 933 37.20 -28.35 -21.15
N LEU A 934 37.56 -27.16 -20.63
CA LEU A 934 38.47 -26.24 -21.31
C LEU A 934 39.82 -26.91 -21.56
N LEU A 935 40.38 -27.61 -20.58
CA LEU A 935 41.69 -28.26 -20.69
C LEU A 935 41.69 -29.52 -21.58
N SER A 936 40.58 -30.25 -21.67
CA SER A 936 40.49 -31.56 -22.35
C SER A 936 40.89 -31.57 -23.84
N GLY A 937 40.83 -30.42 -24.51
CA GLY A 937 41.05 -30.34 -25.96
C GLY A 937 39.90 -30.94 -26.77
N GLU A 938 38.72 -31.11 -26.18
CA GLU A 938 37.54 -31.60 -26.90
C GLU A 938 37.16 -30.70 -28.08
N SER A 939 37.50 -29.40 -28.03
CA SER A 939 37.34 -28.45 -29.15
C SER A 939 38.17 -28.78 -30.41
N LEU A 940 39.16 -29.66 -30.29
CA LEU A 940 40.05 -30.05 -31.39
C LEU A 940 39.58 -31.33 -32.11
N VAL A 941 38.62 -32.06 -31.53
CA VAL A 941 38.18 -33.38 -32.03
C VAL A 941 37.63 -33.32 -33.46
N ASN A 942 37.06 -32.18 -33.86
CA ASN A 942 36.40 -32.03 -35.16
C ASN A 942 37.32 -31.66 -36.33
N ASN A 943 38.62 -31.45 -36.08
CA ASN A 943 39.56 -30.95 -37.10
C ASN A 943 39.66 -31.86 -38.33
N ALA A 944 39.72 -33.18 -38.14
CA ALA A 944 39.78 -34.13 -39.25
C ALA A 944 38.47 -34.19 -40.04
N THR A 945 37.33 -34.06 -39.36
CA THR A 945 35.99 -34.02 -39.99
C THR A 945 35.81 -32.74 -40.82
N ALA A 946 36.28 -31.59 -40.33
CA ALA A 946 36.31 -30.35 -41.12
C ALA A 946 37.24 -30.49 -42.34
N ALA A 947 38.46 -31.01 -42.17
CA ALA A 947 39.36 -31.29 -43.31
C ALA A 947 38.73 -32.24 -44.36
N GLN A 948 38.08 -33.32 -43.92
CA GLN A 948 37.32 -34.22 -44.79
C GLN A 948 36.16 -33.50 -45.51
N GLY A 949 35.47 -32.59 -44.82
CA GLY A 949 34.40 -31.76 -45.37
C GLY A 949 34.86 -30.91 -46.55
N ALA A 950 36.03 -30.27 -46.45
CA ALA A 950 36.61 -29.46 -47.52
C ALA A 950 36.94 -30.32 -48.75
N ALA A 951 37.57 -31.48 -48.55
CA ALA A 951 37.86 -32.43 -49.62
C ALA A 951 36.58 -32.96 -50.29
N THR A 952 35.55 -33.27 -49.51
CA THR A 952 34.24 -33.72 -50.01
C THR A 952 33.52 -32.62 -50.80
N SER A 953 33.68 -31.35 -50.40
CA SER A 953 33.15 -30.20 -51.13
C SER A 953 33.79 -30.08 -52.53
N PHE A 954 35.11 -30.25 -52.62
CA PHE A 954 35.85 -30.29 -53.87
C PHE A 954 35.39 -31.44 -54.80
N GLN A 955 35.22 -32.65 -54.26
CA GLN A 955 34.65 -33.79 -55.01
C GLN A 955 33.24 -33.50 -55.54
N ARG A 956 32.37 -32.90 -54.72
CA ARG A 956 31.02 -32.50 -55.14
C ARG A 956 31.07 -31.43 -56.23
N GLY A 957 32.11 -30.60 -56.29
CA GLY A 957 32.38 -29.69 -57.40
C GLY A 957 32.55 -30.45 -58.72
N MET A 958 33.43 -31.45 -58.76
CA MET A 958 33.60 -32.33 -59.93
C MET A 958 32.32 -33.09 -60.27
N GLN A 959 31.64 -33.68 -59.28
CA GLN A 959 30.37 -34.38 -59.51
C GLN A 959 29.31 -33.46 -60.11
N THR A 960 29.24 -32.20 -59.65
CA THR A 960 28.34 -31.18 -60.22
C THR A 960 28.66 -30.88 -61.68
N ARG A 961 29.94 -30.80 -62.05
CA ARG A 961 30.39 -30.61 -63.44
C ARG A 961 29.97 -31.78 -64.34
N MET A 962 29.91 -33.00 -63.80
CA MET A 962 29.67 -34.23 -64.54
C MET A 962 28.21 -34.67 -64.62
N ILE A 963 27.30 -33.90 -64.00
CA ILE A 963 25.87 -34.20 -64.05
C ILE A 963 25.47 -34.41 -65.53
N ALA A 964 24.81 -35.55 -65.79
CA ALA A 964 24.30 -35.93 -67.11
C ALA A 964 25.33 -35.99 -68.25
N GLY A 965 26.50 -36.62 -68.06
CA GLY A 965 27.47 -36.70 -69.17
C GLY A 965 28.21 -35.38 -69.44
N GLY A 966 28.13 -34.43 -68.50
CA GLY A 966 28.67 -33.08 -68.62
C GLY A 966 27.89 -32.14 -69.54
N SER A 967 26.65 -32.48 -69.91
CA SER A 967 25.69 -31.54 -70.54
C SER A 967 24.57 -31.21 -69.55
N MET A 968 24.36 -29.92 -69.27
CA MET A 968 23.27 -29.48 -68.38
C MET A 968 21.88 -29.62 -69.01
N PHE A 969 21.82 -29.60 -70.34
CA PHE A 969 20.60 -29.68 -71.16
C PHE A 969 20.63 -30.93 -72.05
N ASP A 970 19.45 -31.47 -72.36
CA ASP A 970 19.27 -32.62 -73.23
C ASP A 970 19.12 -32.10 -74.66
N ASP A 971 20.22 -32.10 -75.41
CA ASP A 971 20.17 -31.80 -76.83
C ASP A 971 19.80 -33.08 -77.57
N GLN A 972 18.54 -33.50 -77.45
CA GLN A 972 18.00 -34.66 -78.20
C GLN A 972 17.89 -34.40 -79.70
N THR A 973 18.30 -33.23 -80.18
CA THR A 973 18.47 -33.03 -81.62
C THR A 973 19.82 -33.56 -82.04
N THR A 974 19.80 -34.60 -82.86
CA THR A 974 20.94 -35.15 -83.62
C THR A 974 21.55 -34.13 -84.61
N ASN A 975 21.35 -32.82 -84.39
CA ASN A 975 21.84 -31.67 -85.15
C ASN A 975 22.18 -30.46 -84.24
N GLY A 976 22.68 -30.70 -83.03
CA GLY A 976 23.39 -29.69 -82.25
C GLY A 976 24.72 -29.30 -82.92
N ALA A 977 24.65 -28.40 -83.91
CA ALA A 977 25.76 -27.66 -84.54
C ALA A 977 27.15 -28.31 -84.43
N MET A 978 27.50 -29.10 -85.45
CA MET A 978 28.84 -29.60 -85.74
C MET A 978 29.61 -30.12 -84.52
N ALA A 979 29.45 -31.43 -84.29
CA ALA A 979 30.60 -32.28 -84.09
C ALA A 979 31.62 -32.04 -85.22
N SER A 980 32.50 -31.06 -85.04
CA SER A 980 33.87 -31.12 -85.55
C SER A 980 34.81 -30.86 -84.36
N ASP A 981 35.44 -31.95 -83.92
CA ASP A 981 36.60 -32.02 -83.04
C ASP A 981 36.47 -31.59 -81.57
N ASN A 982 36.45 -32.58 -80.67
CA ASN A 982 37.26 -32.59 -79.44
C ASN A 982 37.24 -31.32 -78.55
N GLY A 983 36.06 -30.69 -78.36
CA GLY A 983 35.92 -29.43 -77.64
C GLY A 983 36.42 -29.47 -76.18
N ILE A 984 37.22 -28.48 -75.83
CA ILE A 984 37.73 -28.22 -74.48
C ILE A 984 36.76 -27.28 -73.77
N ALA A 985 36.45 -27.54 -72.50
CA ALA A 985 35.66 -26.65 -71.67
C ALA A 985 36.41 -26.33 -70.37
N GLY A 986 36.41 -25.06 -69.99
CA GLY A 986 36.83 -24.60 -68.68
C GLY A 986 35.62 -24.41 -67.77
N TRP A 987 35.75 -24.73 -66.49
CA TRP A 987 34.70 -24.49 -65.50
C TRP A 987 35.27 -24.01 -64.17
N ALA A 988 34.44 -23.29 -63.42
CA ALA A 988 34.70 -22.90 -62.05
C ALA A 988 33.46 -23.12 -61.21
N SER A 989 33.63 -23.52 -59.95
CA SER A 989 32.56 -23.65 -58.96
C SER A 989 33.02 -23.14 -57.61
N PHE A 990 32.18 -22.33 -56.97
CA PHE A 990 32.40 -21.84 -55.62
C PHE A 990 31.18 -22.16 -54.77
N LYS A 991 31.40 -22.72 -53.59
CA LYS A 991 30.37 -23.17 -52.66
C LYS A 991 30.71 -22.70 -51.25
N GLY A 992 29.78 -22.01 -50.62
CA GLY A 992 29.84 -21.63 -49.22
C GLY A 992 28.79 -22.40 -48.43
N GLY A 993 29.07 -22.73 -47.18
CA GLY A 993 28.10 -23.42 -46.35
C GLY A 993 28.44 -23.41 -44.88
N ASN A 994 27.44 -23.78 -44.09
CA ASN A 994 27.57 -24.05 -42.67
C ASN A 994 27.01 -25.43 -42.33
N ALA A 995 27.50 -26.00 -41.24
CA ALA A 995 27.03 -27.24 -40.66
C ALA A 995 27.03 -27.11 -39.14
N SER A 996 25.93 -27.51 -38.51
CA SER A 996 25.85 -27.64 -37.05
C SER A 996 25.78 -29.12 -36.69
N GLN A 997 26.69 -29.55 -35.82
CA GLN A 997 26.85 -30.92 -35.34
C GLN A 997 26.56 -30.97 -33.85
N ARG A 998 25.64 -31.85 -33.44
CA ARG A 998 25.15 -32.00 -32.07
C ARG A 998 24.97 -33.47 -31.75
N GLY A 999 25.17 -33.85 -30.50
CA GLY A 999 25.03 -35.24 -30.07
C GLY A 999 25.31 -35.42 -28.59
N ASP A 1000 25.70 -36.63 -28.24
CA ASP A 1000 26.14 -37.08 -26.90
C ASP A 1000 27.53 -36.56 -26.49
N GLY A 1001 28.23 -35.86 -27.38
CA GLY A 1001 29.53 -35.24 -27.14
C GLY A 1001 29.57 -33.77 -27.56
N MET A 1002 30.78 -33.21 -27.65
CA MET A 1002 31.00 -31.80 -27.94
C MET A 1002 30.30 -31.36 -29.25
N SER A 1003 29.55 -30.26 -29.20
CA SER A 1003 28.83 -29.75 -30.38
C SER A 1003 29.69 -28.76 -31.18
N PHE A 1004 29.57 -28.78 -32.50
CA PHE A 1004 30.38 -27.95 -33.38
C PHE A 1004 29.55 -27.17 -34.39
N ASP A 1005 29.98 -25.95 -34.69
CA ASP A 1005 29.56 -25.21 -35.86
C ASP A 1005 30.75 -25.09 -36.82
N VAL A 1006 30.59 -25.61 -38.03
CA VAL A 1006 31.58 -25.58 -39.09
C VAL A 1006 31.06 -24.66 -40.19
N LYS A 1007 31.90 -23.74 -40.67
CA LYS A 1007 31.57 -22.87 -41.80
C LYS A 1007 32.76 -22.79 -42.73
N GLY A 1008 32.51 -22.65 -44.03
CA GLY A 1008 33.59 -22.58 -44.98
C GLY A 1008 33.18 -22.12 -46.36
N LEU A 1009 34.20 -21.81 -47.15
CA LEU A 1009 34.10 -21.49 -48.57
C LEU A 1009 35.10 -22.37 -49.32
N ASP A 1010 34.60 -23.13 -50.29
CA ASP A 1010 35.37 -24.01 -51.15
C ASP A 1010 35.22 -23.58 -52.61
N GLY A 1011 36.31 -23.59 -53.36
CA GLY A 1011 36.38 -23.27 -54.78
C GLY A 1011 37.08 -24.36 -55.56
N ALA A 1012 36.62 -24.64 -56.77
CA ALA A 1012 37.23 -25.56 -57.71
C ALA A 1012 37.25 -24.93 -59.10
N ILE A 1013 38.36 -25.09 -59.81
CA ILE A 1013 38.51 -24.70 -61.21
C ILE A 1013 39.01 -25.95 -61.95
N GLY A 1014 38.43 -26.23 -63.11
CA GLY A 1014 38.82 -27.38 -63.90
C GLY A 1014 38.70 -27.18 -65.39
N ILE A 1015 39.28 -28.14 -66.10
CA ILE A 1015 39.27 -28.24 -67.54
C ILE A 1015 38.94 -29.67 -67.93
N ASP A 1016 38.05 -29.84 -68.89
CA ASP A 1016 37.75 -31.14 -69.46
C ASP A 1016 37.72 -31.10 -70.99
N LYS A 1017 37.97 -32.27 -71.57
CA LYS A 1017 37.94 -32.53 -72.99
C LYS A 1017 36.96 -33.66 -73.27
N ARG A 1018 36.08 -33.44 -74.24
CA ARG A 1018 35.25 -34.50 -74.82
C ARG A 1018 36.12 -35.32 -75.78
N VAL A 1019 36.37 -36.60 -75.45
CA VAL A 1019 37.27 -37.48 -76.23
C VAL A 1019 36.54 -38.23 -77.34
N ASN A 1020 35.21 -38.34 -77.24
CA ASN A 1020 34.29 -38.77 -78.29
C ASN A 1020 32.89 -38.23 -77.97
N GLN A 1021 31.88 -38.52 -78.79
CA GLN A 1021 30.52 -37.98 -78.58
C GLN A 1021 29.94 -38.28 -77.18
N ASN A 1022 30.37 -39.37 -76.54
CA ASN A 1022 29.77 -39.92 -75.32
C ASN A 1022 30.64 -39.76 -74.07
N THR A 1023 31.95 -39.53 -74.20
CA THR A 1023 32.91 -39.51 -73.09
C THR A 1023 33.61 -38.16 -72.92
N LEU A 1024 33.71 -37.68 -71.68
CA LEU A 1024 34.61 -36.60 -71.28
C LEU A 1024 35.55 -37.04 -70.17
N VAL A 1025 36.74 -36.44 -70.16
CA VAL A 1025 37.72 -36.56 -69.08
C VAL A 1025 38.27 -35.18 -68.73
N GLY A 1026 38.58 -34.96 -67.46
CA GLY A 1026 39.07 -33.66 -67.00
C GLY A 1026 39.90 -33.72 -65.73
N ALA A 1027 40.50 -32.58 -65.43
CA ALA A 1027 41.28 -32.35 -64.24
C ALA A 1027 40.80 -31.05 -63.56
N SER A 1028 40.97 -30.95 -62.25
CA SER A 1028 40.64 -29.75 -61.50
C SER A 1028 41.60 -29.53 -60.34
N VAL A 1029 41.72 -28.27 -59.94
CA VAL A 1029 42.38 -27.81 -58.73
C VAL A 1029 41.38 -27.05 -57.87
N GLY A 1030 41.56 -27.08 -56.56
CA GLY A 1030 40.64 -26.42 -55.64
C GLY A 1030 41.32 -25.85 -54.42
N LEU A 1031 40.74 -24.79 -53.88
CA LEU A 1031 41.14 -24.14 -52.64
C LEU A 1031 39.92 -24.12 -51.71
N GLY A 1032 40.13 -24.41 -50.43
CA GLY A 1032 39.05 -24.40 -49.44
C GLY A 1032 39.52 -23.89 -48.10
N ASN A 1033 38.67 -23.14 -47.41
CA ASN A 1033 38.87 -22.74 -46.03
C ASN A 1033 37.66 -23.15 -45.20
N GLN A 1034 37.91 -23.80 -44.06
CA GLN A 1034 36.89 -24.11 -43.07
C GLN A 1034 37.31 -23.65 -41.68
N ASP A 1035 36.39 -22.98 -40.99
CA ASP A 1035 36.46 -22.67 -39.57
C ASP A 1035 35.58 -23.67 -38.80
N SER A 1036 36.13 -24.35 -37.82
CA SER A 1036 35.41 -25.22 -36.89
C SER A 1036 35.43 -24.61 -35.49
N LYS A 1037 34.26 -24.44 -34.88
CA LYS A 1037 34.10 -23.88 -33.53
C LYS A 1037 33.32 -24.83 -32.65
N ALA A 1038 33.87 -25.13 -31.47
CA ALA A 1038 33.17 -25.86 -30.43
C ALA A 1038 32.20 -24.92 -29.69
N LYS A 1039 30.92 -25.31 -29.61
CA LYS A 1039 29.86 -24.46 -29.02
C LYS A 1039 30.05 -24.28 -27.52
N GLY A 1040 30.18 -23.04 -27.05
CA GLY A 1040 30.38 -22.74 -25.62
C GLY A 1040 31.84 -22.83 -25.17
N MET A 1041 32.79 -22.95 -26.10
CA MET A 1041 34.22 -22.93 -25.82
C MET A 1041 34.93 -21.73 -26.46
N PRO A 1042 35.89 -21.10 -25.75
CA PRO A 1042 36.70 -20.03 -26.29
C PRO A 1042 37.81 -20.61 -27.19
N GLY A 1043 37.55 -20.65 -28.50
CA GLY A 1043 38.55 -21.07 -29.49
C GLY A 1043 37.97 -21.41 -30.86
N GLU A 1044 38.85 -21.54 -31.85
CA GLU A 1044 38.51 -21.98 -33.21
C GLU A 1044 39.68 -22.75 -33.86
N SER A 1045 39.32 -23.66 -34.77
CA SER A 1045 40.27 -24.34 -35.66
C SER A 1045 40.06 -23.87 -37.09
N LYS A 1046 41.14 -23.45 -37.74
CA LYS A 1046 41.15 -23.03 -39.15
C LYS A 1046 41.82 -24.07 -40.01
N VAL A 1047 41.10 -24.58 -41.01
CA VAL A 1047 41.57 -25.58 -41.95
C VAL A 1047 41.66 -24.96 -43.34
N ASN A 1048 42.86 -24.82 -43.87
CA ASN A 1048 43.10 -24.41 -45.26
C ASN A 1048 43.48 -25.64 -46.09
N SER A 1049 42.88 -25.78 -47.27
CA SER A 1049 42.97 -26.97 -48.09
C SER A 1049 43.35 -26.62 -49.52
N VAL A 1050 44.27 -27.39 -50.10
CA VAL A 1050 44.63 -27.35 -51.52
C VAL A 1050 44.39 -28.72 -52.11
N SER A 1051 43.54 -28.79 -53.13
CA SER A 1051 43.08 -30.05 -53.73
C SER A 1051 43.46 -30.14 -55.21
N VAL A 1052 43.71 -31.37 -55.66
CA VAL A 1052 43.84 -31.73 -57.07
C VAL A 1052 43.01 -32.98 -57.35
N GLY A 1053 42.41 -33.09 -58.53
CA GLY A 1053 41.69 -34.32 -58.89
C GLY A 1053 41.44 -34.50 -60.36
N LEU A 1054 41.14 -35.75 -60.72
CA LEU A 1054 40.82 -36.20 -62.06
C LEU A 1054 39.41 -36.76 -62.07
N TYR A 1055 38.68 -36.54 -63.16
CA TYR A 1055 37.31 -36.99 -63.28
C TYR A 1055 36.96 -37.38 -64.72
N GLY A 1056 35.95 -38.24 -64.88
CA GLY A 1056 35.53 -38.72 -66.20
C GLY A 1056 34.06 -39.18 -66.21
N SER A 1057 33.36 -38.82 -67.28
CA SER A 1057 31.93 -39.10 -67.45
C SER A 1057 31.67 -39.73 -68.82
N HIS A 1058 30.78 -40.72 -68.86
CA HIS A 1058 30.33 -41.38 -70.08
C HIS A 1058 28.80 -41.41 -70.11
N LEU A 1059 28.19 -40.91 -71.19
CA LEU A 1059 26.75 -40.96 -71.44
C LEU A 1059 26.50 -41.76 -72.74
N ALA A 1060 25.98 -42.97 -72.59
CA ALA A 1060 25.67 -43.86 -73.71
C ALA A 1060 24.40 -43.41 -74.44
N ALA A 1061 24.30 -43.76 -75.74
CA ALA A 1061 23.12 -43.47 -76.57
C ALA A 1061 21.80 -44.07 -76.02
N THR A 1062 21.90 -45.12 -75.19
CA THR A 1062 20.77 -45.73 -74.47
C THR A 1062 20.37 -44.97 -73.18
N ASN A 1063 20.83 -43.72 -73.03
CA ASN A 1063 20.58 -42.84 -71.88
C ASN A 1063 21.13 -43.32 -70.53
N TRP A 1064 22.12 -44.21 -70.55
CA TRP A 1064 22.85 -44.62 -69.35
C TRP A 1064 24.05 -43.71 -69.14
N PHE A 1065 24.28 -43.24 -67.92
CA PHE A 1065 25.47 -42.46 -67.57
C PHE A 1065 26.31 -43.11 -66.48
N VAL A 1066 27.62 -42.92 -66.58
CA VAL A 1066 28.62 -43.31 -65.58
C VAL A 1066 29.51 -42.10 -65.30
N ASN A 1067 29.66 -41.77 -64.04
CA ASN A 1067 30.47 -40.68 -63.53
C ASN A 1067 31.46 -41.22 -62.51
N GLY A 1068 32.71 -40.78 -62.56
CA GLY A 1068 33.64 -41.04 -61.46
C GLY A 1068 34.80 -40.05 -61.39
N GLY A 1069 35.45 -40.01 -60.23
CA GLY A 1069 36.62 -39.18 -60.02
C GLY A 1069 37.43 -39.58 -58.80
N VAL A 1070 38.67 -39.12 -58.77
CA VAL A 1070 39.64 -39.29 -57.67
C VAL A 1070 40.28 -37.95 -57.34
N SER A 1071 40.58 -37.73 -56.07
CA SER A 1071 41.11 -36.47 -55.56
C SER A 1071 42.14 -36.68 -54.46
N TYR A 1072 43.14 -35.81 -54.41
CA TYR A 1072 44.08 -35.69 -53.31
C TYR A 1072 44.07 -34.25 -52.79
N THR A 1073 43.96 -34.09 -51.47
CA THR A 1073 43.90 -32.78 -50.81
C THR A 1073 44.92 -32.70 -49.70
N ASN A 1074 45.77 -31.66 -49.72
CA ASN A 1074 46.63 -31.30 -48.60
C ASN A 1074 45.92 -30.28 -47.71
N HIS A 1075 46.07 -30.41 -46.39
CA HIS A 1075 45.48 -29.55 -45.38
C HIS A 1075 46.56 -28.93 -44.50
N SER A 1076 46.36 -27.65 -44.15
CA SER A 1076 47.07 -26.94 -43.09
C SER A 1076 46.06 -26.50 -42.04
N VAL A 1077 46.25 -26.91 -40.80
CA VAL A 1077 45.34 -26.67 -39.68
C VAL A 1077 46.05 -25.82 -38.63
N LYS A 1078 45.42 -24.71 -38.25
CA LYS A 1078 45.85 -23.86 -37.14
C LYS A 1078 44.78 -23.87 -36.05
N THR A 1079 45.18 -24.09 -34.81
CA THR A 1079 44.28 -24.08 -33.64
C THR A 1079 44.64 -22.92 -32.73
N ASP A 1080 43.61 -22.31 -32.15
CA ASP A 1080 43.71 -21.22 -31.19
C ASP A 1080 42.58 -21.39 -30.16
N ARG A 1081 42.91 -21.65 -28.89
CA ARG A 1081 41.94 -21.80 -27.79
C ARG A 1081 42.43 -21.19 -26.48
N THR A 1082 41.53 -20.88 -25.56
CA THR A 1082 41.87 -20.39 -24.21
C THR A 1082 41.44 -21.41 -23.16
N VAL A 1083 42.30 -21.64 -22.18
CA VAL A 1083 42.01 -22.47 -21.01
C VAL A 1083 42.11 -21.64 -19.74
N ALA A 1084 41.30 -21.97 -18.73
CA ALA A 1084 41.29 -21.24 -17.46
C ALA A 1084 40.76 -22.08 -16.30
N ALA A 1085 41.26 -21.78 -15.11
CA ALA A 1085 40.78 -22.27 -13.83
C ALA A 1085 41.07 -21.20 -12.76
N ARG A 1086 40.05 -20.86 -11.96
CA ARG A 1086 40.12 -19.73 -11.01
C ARG A 1086 40.65 -18.46 -11.68
N ASN A 1087 41.68 -17.84 -11.11
CA ASN A 1087 42.39 -16.67 -11.62
C ASN A 1087 43.45 -16.99 -12.71
N ALA A 1088 43.75 -18.26 -12.96
CA ALA A 1088 44.75 -18.68 -13.95
C ALA A 1088 44.12 -18.85 -15.34
N SER A 1089 44.77 -18.31 -16.37
CA SER A 1089 44.39 -18.50 -17.77
C SER A 1089 45.59 -18.57 -18.71
N ALA A 1090 45.42 -19.27 -19.84
CA ALA A 1090 46.43 -19.42 -20.89
C ALA A 1090 45.81 -19.51 -22.28
N ARG A 1091 46.39 -18.80 -23.26
CA ARG A 1091 46.04 -18.89 -24.67
C ARG A 1091 46.94 -19.89 -25.39
N LEU A 1092 46.35 -20.99 -25.84
CA LEU A 1092 47.03 -22.10 -26.47
C LEU A 1092 46.91 -22.05 -28.00
N SER A 1093 47.98 -22.41 -28.70
CA SER A 1093 47.97 -22.51 -30.16
C SER A 1093 48.76 -23.71 -30.67
N GLY A 1094 48.25 -24.33 -31.73
CA GLY A 1094 48.93 -25.40 -32.45
C GLY A 1094 48.87 -25.24 -33.96
N LYS A 1095 49.78 -25.94 -34.64
CA LYS A 1095 49.80 -26.04 -36.10
C LYS A 1095 50.04 -27.50 -36.48
N THR A 1096 49.21 -28.03 -37.37
CA THR A 1096 49.39 -29.36 -37.95
C THR A 1096 49.09 -29.36 -39.44
N SER A 1097 49.57 -30.39 -40.12
CA SER A 1097 49.29 -30.66 -41.53
C SER A 1097 48.67 -32.03 -41.69
N GLY A 1098 48.01 -32.26 -42.82
CA GLY A 1098 47.47 -33.57 -43.13
C GLY A 1098 47.02 -33.68 -44.57
N GLN A 1099 46.43 -34.82 -44.89
CA GLN A 1099 46.00 -35.13 -46.24
C GLN A 1099 44.69 -35.91 -46.27
N THR A 1100 43.92 -35.71 -47.34
CA THR A 1100 42.73 -36.49 -47.66
C THR A 1100 42.86 -37.10 -49.03
N PHE A 1101 42.69 -38.42 -49.11
CA PHE A 1101 42.44 -39.12 -50.37
C PHE A 1101 40.93 -39.30 -50.56
N GLY A 1102 40.44 -39.08 -51.76
CA GLY A 1102 39.02 -39.16 -52.04
C GLY A 1102 38.70 -39.79 -53.39
N MET A 1103 37.57 -40.50 -53.47
CA MET A 1103 37.01 -41.05 -54.70
C MET A 1103 35.49 -40.99 -54.71
N PHE A 1104 34.89 -40.94 -55.89
CA PHE A 1104 33.45 -41.15 -56.07
C PHE A 1104 33.15 -41.85 -57.39
N GLY A 1105 32.04 -42.58 -57.43
CA GLY A 1105 31.50 -43.21 -58.62
C GLY A 1105 29.97 -43.21 -58.57
N GLU A 1106 29.31 -42.97 -59.70
CA GLU A 1106 27.86 -42.90 -59.83
C GLU A 1106 27.43 -43.45 -61.19
N VAL A 1107 26.42 -44.32 -61.19
CA VAL A 1107 25.81 -44.89 -62.38
C VAL A 1107 24.31 -44.58 -62.35
N GLY A 1108 23.74 -44.17 -63.47
CA GLY A 1108 22.31 -43.87 -63.56
C GLY A 1108 21.77 -43.95 -64.99
N LYS A 1109 20.46 -43.75 -65.12
CA LYS A 1109 19.77 -43.76 -66.42
C LYS A 1109 18.80 -42.60 -66.49
N ARG A 1110 18.71 -41.93 -67.64
CA ARG A 1110 17.76 -40.84 -67.89
C ARG A 1110 16.45 -41.37 -68.47
N PHE A 1111 15.34 -40.86 -67.93
CA PHE A 1111 13.97 -41.07 -68.42
C PHE A 1111 13.30 -39.72 -68.69
N GLY A 1112 12.59 -39.59 -69.81
CA GLY A 1112 11.74 -38.44 -70.09
C GLY A 1112 10.27 -38.79 -69.86
N VAL A 1113 9.56 -38.02 -69.04
CA VAL A 1113 8.13 -38.19 -68.75
C VAL A 1113 7.44 -36.82 -68.77
N SER A 1114 6.52 -36.59 -69.69
CA SER A 1114 5.68 -35.37 -69.77
C SER A 1114 6.47 -34.04 -69.66
N GLY A 1115 7.62 -33.93 -70.33
CA GLY A 1115 8.46 -32.71 -70.33
C GLY A 1115 9.38 -32.57 -69.11
N VAL A 1116 9.40 -33.55 -68.21
CA VAL A 1116 10.34 -33.63 -67.08
C VAL A 1116 11.31 -34.78 -67.31
N ASN A 1117 12.60 -34.51 -67.11
CA ASN A 1117 13.65 -35.50 -67.13
C ASN A 1117 13.93 -36.01 -65.72
N ILE A 1118 14.00 -37.33 -65.58
CA ILE A 1118 14.20 -38.06 -64.33
C ILE A 1118 15.48 -38.88 -64.48
N ASP A 1119 16.50 -38.56 -63.70
CA ASP A 1119 17.81 -39.21 -63.71
C ASP A 1119 18.02 -39.93 -62.35
N PRO A 1120 17.47 -41.15 -62.14
CA PRO A 1120 17.85 -41.99 -61.00
C PRO A 1120 19.30 -42.47 -61.10
N SER A 1121 19.95 -42.58 -59.95
CA SER A 1121 21.34 -43.02 -59.83
C SER A 1121 21.63 -43.79 -58.54
N VAL A 1122 22.65 -44.63 -58.61
CA VAL A 1122 23.30 -45.28 -57.46
C VAL A 1122 24.80 -45.03 -57.53
N GLY A 1123 25.44 -44.87 -56.39
CA GLY A 1123 26.86 -44.54 -56.35
C GLY A 1123 27.54 -44.85 -55.02
N VAL A 1124 28.84 -44.60 -55.00
CA VAL A 1124 29.70 -44.69 -53.83
C VAL A 1124 30.57 -43.45 -53.72
N ARG A 1125 30.84 -43.00 -52.50
CA ARG A 1125 31.79 -41.92 -52.20
C ARG A 1125 32.69 -42.34 -51.04
N VAL A 1126 33.99 -42.11 -51.18
CA VAL A 1126 34.98 -42.39 -50.14
C VAL A 1126 35.83 -41.14 -49.93
N ALA A 1127 36.11 -40.83 -48.65
CA ALA A 1127 37.07 -39.83 -48.25
C ALA A 1127 37.84 -40.34 -47.03
N SER A 1128 39.17 -40.44 -47.13
CA SER A 1128 40.04 -40.89 -46.05
C SER A 1128 41.03 -39.80 -45.68
N THR A 1129 40.88 -39.25 -44.49
CA THR A 1129 41.61 -38.09 -43.97
C THR A 1129 42.53 -38.49 -42.82
N ARG A 1130 43.76 -37.97 -42.82
CA ARG A 1130 44.72 -38.12 -41.73
C ARG A 1130 45.41 -36.79 -41.45
N LEU A 1131 45.34 -36.33 -40.20
CA LEU A 1131 46.07 -35.18 -39.66
C LEU A 1131 47.21 -35.66 -38.76
N ASN A 1132 48.35 -34.99 -38.82
CA ASN A 1132 49.52 -35.31 -37.99
C ASN A 1132 49.31 -34.89 -36.53
N ALA A 1133 50.01 -35.55 -35.61
CA ALA A 1133 50.08 -35.12 -34.21
C ALA A 1133 50.84 -33.78 -34.12
N PHE A 1134 50.54 -32.98 -33.09
CA PHE A 1134 51.21 -31.71 -32.83
C PHE A 1134 51.15 -31.35 -31.35
N ASP A 1135 52.02 -30.43 -30.97
CA ASP A 1135 52.12 -29.90 -29.61
C ASP A 1135 51.52 -28.49 -29.58
N GLU A 1136 50.67 -28.20 -28.59
CA GLU A 1136 50.17 -26.85 -28.35
C GLU A 1136 51.17 -26.04 -27.52
N THR A 1137 51.37 -24.78 -27.90
CA THR A 1137 52.22 -23.84 -27.18
C THR A 1137 51.39 -22.76 -26.50
N ASN A 1138 51.83 -22.33 -25.31
CA ASN A 1138 51.29 -21.17 -24.63
C ASN A 1138 51.79 -19.89 -25.31
N ARG A 1139 50.88 -18.99 -25.69
CA ARG A 1139 51.23 -17.70 -26.33
C ARG A 1139 51.49 -16.58 -25.33
N ASP A 1140 51.03 -16.74 -24.10
CA ASP A 1140 51.12 -15.70 -23.06
C ASP A 1140 52.43 -15.80 -22.26
N GLY A 1141 53.31 -16.75 -22.58
CA GLY A 1141 54.62 -16.92 -21.94
C GLY A 1141 55.21 -18.31 -22.13
N GLN A 1142 56.28 -18.62 -21.38
CA GLN A 1142 56.79 -19.98 -21.26
C GLN A 1142 55.87 -20.78 -20.32
N GLY A 1143 55.49 -22.00 -20.69
CA GLY A 1143 54.64 -22.85 -19.85
C GLY A 1143 54.09 -24.08 -20.55
N THR A 1144 53.60 -25.02 -19.73
CA THR A 1144 53.14 -26.38 -20.07
C THR A 1144 51.62 -26.53 -19.98
N ASP A 1145 50.86 -25.43 -20.06
CA ASP A 1145 49.38 -25.42 -20.05
C ASP A 1145 48.74 -26.04 -21.33
N GLY A 1146 49.55 -26.31 -22.36
CA GLY A 1146 49.12 -26.92 -23.62
C GLY A 1146 48.84 -28.41 -23.53
N LEU A 1147 48.41 -29.00 -24.64
CA LEU A 1147 48.34 -30.45 -24.82
C LEU A 1147 49.36 -30.95 -25.84
N LYS A 1148 49.78 -32.20 -25.65
CA LYS A 1148 50.28 -33.04 -26.74
C LYS A 1148 49.09 -33.66 -27.46
N VAL A 1149 48.80 -33.16 -28.65
CA VAL A 1149 47.62 -33.54 -29.43
C VAL A 1149 47.98 -34.68 -30.39
N GLY A 1150 47.32 -35.82 -30.23
CA GLY A 1150 47.56 -37.00 -31.06
C GLY A 1150 47.11 -36.82 -32.52
N SER A 1151 47.54 -37.73 -33.39
CA SER A 1151 47.09 -37.76 -34.79
C SER A 1151 45.62 -38.11 -34.89
N GLN A 1152 44.90 -37.50 -35.84
CA GLN A 1152 43.49 -37.78 -36.10
C GLN A 1152 43.31 -38.47 -37.44
N SER A 1153 42.54 -39.55 -37.48
CA SER A 1153 42.20 -40.24 -38.72
C SER A 1153 40.69 -40.44 -38.83
N GLN A 1154 40.14 -40.11 -39.99
CA GLN A 1154 38.70 -40.20 -40.28
C GLN A 1154 38.50 -40.74 -41.69
N THR A 1155 37.80 -41.86 -41.82
CA THR A 1155 37.43 -42.45 -43.11
C THR A 1155 35.91 -42.49 -43.23
N SER A 1156 35.40 -41.87 -44.29
CA SER A 1156 33.99 -41.88 -44.69
C SER A 1156 33.85 -42.74 -45.94
N THR A 1157 32.90 -43.67 -45.93
CA THR A 1157 32.52 -44.51 -47.07
C THR A 1157 31.00 -44.52 -47.15
N ARG A 1158 30.45 -43.94 -48.20
CA ARG A 1158 29.01 -43.72 -48.37
C ARG A 1158 28.48 -44.42 -49.59
N GLY A 1159 27.45 -45.25 -49.41
CA GLY A 1159 26.57 -45.66 -50.50
C GLY A 1159 25.55 -44.57 -50.77
N VAL A 1160 25.27 -44.26 -52.03
CA VAL A 1160 24.38 -43.17 -52.44
C VAL A 1160 23.29 -43.71 -53.35
N VAL A 1161 22.04 -43.38 -53.05
CA VAL A 1161 20.90 -43.56 -53.95
C VAL A 1161 20.30 -42.20 -54.20
N GLY A 1162 20.21 -41.79 -55.47
CA GLY A 1162 19.80 -40.45 -55.85
C GLY A 1162 18.78 -40.44 -56.98
N VAL A 1163 18.03 -39.34 -57.07
CA VAL A 1163 17.22 -39.00 -58.23
C VAL A 1163 17.35 -37.51 -58.50
N ARG A 1164 17.61 -37.15 -59.76
CA ARG A 1164 17.53 -35.76 -60.22
C ARG A 1164 16.32 -35.58 -61.13
N LEU A 1165 15.51 -34.58 -60.81
CA LEU A 1165 14.39 -34.10 -61.62
C LEU A 1165 14.81 -32.77 -62.22
N TRP A 1166 14.58 -32.57 -63.51
CA TRP A 1166 14.83 -31.29 -64.16
C TRP A 1166 13.96 -31.13 -65.40
N SER A 1167 13.64 -29.89 -65.78
CA SER A 1167 12.79 -29.59 -66.93
C SER A 1167 13.26 -28.32 -67.62
N GLU A 1168 13.21 -28.27 -68.95
CA GLU A 1168 13.46 -27.04 -69.71
C GLU A 1168 12.19 -26.20 -69.72
N VAL A 1169 12.17 -25.11 -68.94
CA VAL A 1169 10.95 -24.32 -68.71
C VAL A 1169 10.86 -23.06 -69.56
N ALA A 1170 12.00 -22.58 -70.09
CA ALA A 1170 12.05 -21.40 -70.94
C ALA A 1170 13.18 -21.49 -71.97
N SER A 1171 12.88 -21.00 -73.17
CA SER A 1171 13.85 -20.69 -74.20
C SER A 1171 14.00 -19.17 -74.26
N ILE A 1172 15.18 -18.67 -73.93
CA ILE A 1172 15.55 -17.26 -74.05
C ILE A 1172 16.28 -17.06 -75.38
N ALA A 1173 16.32 -15.84 -75.93
CA ALA A 1173 16.94 -15.58 -77.24
C ALA A 1173 18.42 -16.05 -77.29
N GLY A 1174 18.65 -17.28 -77.77
CA GLY A 1174 19.95 -17.95 -77.84
C GLY A 1174 20.33 -18.88 -76.68
N GLY A 1175 19.41 -19.22 -75.77
CA GLY A 1175 19.70 -19.96 -74.54
C GLY A 1175 18.53 -20.72 -73.92
N LYS A 1176 18.80 -21.52 -72.88
CA LYS A 1176 17.83 -22.40 -72.18
C LYS A 1176 17.89 -22.19 -70.66
N VAL A 1177 16.76 -22.35 -69.97
CA VAL A 1177 16.70 -22.34 -68.50
C VAL A 1177 16.05 -23.62 -68.00
N ALA A 1178 16.70 -24.29 -67.05
CA ALA A 1178 16.22 -25.53 -66.44
C ALA A 1178 16.34 -25.50 -64.91
N PRO A 1179 15.23 -25.40 -64.15
CA PRO A 1179 15.24 -25.75 -62.74
C PRO A 1179 15.57 -27.24 -62.57
N SER A 1180 16.34 -27.55 -61.53
CA SER A 1180 16.68 -28.92 -61.15
C SER A 1180 16.56 -29.14 -59.65
N LEU A 1181 16.01 -30.30 -59.27
CA LEU A 1181 15.94 -30.82 -57.91
C LEU A 1181 16.63 -32.17 -57.89
N ARG A 1182 17.63 -32.34 -57.03
CA ARG A 1182 18.23 -33.64 -56.75
C ARG A 1182 17.94 -34.04 -55.32
N LEU A 1183 17.38 -35.21 -55.14
CA LEU A 1183 17.18 -35.84 -53.84
C LEU A 1183 18.13 -37.01 -53.75
N SER A 1184 18.80 -37.16 -52.61
CA SER A 1184 19.68 -38.29 -52.36
C SER A 1184 19.58 -38.79 -50.92
N TYR A 1185 19.65 -40.11 -50.80
CA TYR A 1185 19.85 -40.84 -49.57
C TYR A 1185 21.27 -41.41 -49.60
N GLU A 1186 22.05 -41.14 -48.55
CA GLU A 1186 23.38 -41.71 -48.37
C GLU A 1186 23.44 -42.51 -47.05
N HIS A 1187 24.11 -43.66 -47.08
CA HIS A 1187 24.39 -44.45 -45.88
C HIS A 1187 25.90 -44.49 -45.61
N GLU A 1188 26.31 -44.04 -44.43
CA GLU A 1188 27.71 -44.02 -43.96
C GLU A 1188 28.11 -45.35 -43.29
N PHE A 1189 29.04 -46.05 -43.93
CA PHE A 1189 29.61 -47.31 -43.45
C PHE A 1189 30.83 -47.10 -42.51
N GLY A 1190 31.46 -45.93 -42.54
CA GLY A 1190 32.60 -45.58 -41.68
C GLY A 1190 32.23 -45.30 -40.22
N ASN A 1191 33.22 -44.93 -39.39
CA ASN A 1191 32.95 -44.50 -38.02
C ASN A 1191 32.28 -43.11 -38.01
N THR A 1192 31.17 -42.97 -37.30
CA THR A 1192 30.38 -41.73 -37.24
C THR A 1192 30.67 -40.87 -36.02
N GLN A 1193 31.58 -41.31 -35.14
CA GLN A 1193 32.03 -40.53 -33.99
C GLN A 1193 33.54 -40.32 -34.06
N SER A 1194 33.95 -39.06 -34.13
CA SER A 1194 35.35 -38.68 -34.10
C SER A 1194 35.91 -38.83 -32.68
N SER A 1195 37.18 -39.20 -32.59
CA SER A 1195 37.91 -39.31 -31.33
C SER A 1195 39.31 -38.72 -31.48
N LEU A 1196 39.85 -38.18 -30.41
CA LEU A 1196 41.19 -37.60 -30.36
C LEU A 1196 41.84 -37.99 -29.03
N THR A 1197 43.04 -38.57 -29.11
CA THR A 1197 43.84 -38.91 -27.93
C THR A 1197 44.84 -37.80 -27.67
N ASN A 1198 44.79 -37.22 -26.47
CA ASN A 1198 45.61 -36.12 -26.00
C ASN A 1198 46.43 -36.56 -24.78
N ALA A 1199 47.44 -35.79 -24.41
CA ALA A 1199 48.11 -35.89 -23.11
C ALA A 1199 48.43 -34.50 -22.57
N ILE A 1200 48.29 -34.32 -21.25
CA ILE A 1200 48.81 -33.13 -20.56
C ILE A 1200 50.33 -33.28 -20.46
N TYR A 1201 51.06 -32.17 -20.60
CA TYR A 1201 52.52 -32.20 -20.45
C TYR A 1201 52.93 -32.81 -19.10
N GLY A 1202 53.83 -33.79 -19.12
CA GLY A 1202 54.34 -34.45 -17.91
C GLY A 1202 53.38 -35.44 -17.22
N ALA A 1203 52.10 -35.50 -17.62
CA ALA A 1203 51.12 -36.38 -17.00
C ALA A 1203 51.43 -37.88 -17.19
N PRO A 1204 51.03 -38.74 -16.23
CA PRO A 1204 51.35 -40.17 -16.23
C PRO A 1204 50.69 -40.96 -17.36
N SER A 1205 49.56 -40.48 -17.90
CA SER A 1205 48.84 -41.14 -18.98
C SER A 1205 48.20 -40.15 -19.96
N GLY A 1206 47.92 -40.62 -21.18
CA GLY A 1206 47.10 -39.88 -22.15
C GLY A 1206 45.61 -40.22 -21.97
N PHE A 1207 44.74 -39.38 -22.54
CA PHE A 1207 43.30 -39.53 -22.47
C PHE A 1207 42.63 -39.30 -23.83
N THR A 1208 41.48 -39.90 -24.05
CA THR A 1208 40.74 -39.78 -25.32
C THR A 1208 39.46 -39.00 -25.13
N VAL A 1209 39.32 -37.91 -25.88
CA VAL A 1209 38.09 -37.13 -26.00
C VAL A 1209 37.32 -37.54 -27.24
N LYS A 1210 35.99 -37.51 -27.16
CA LYS A 1210 35.07 -37.88 -28.24
C LYS A 1210 34.22 -36.70 -28.69
N GLY A 1211 33.97 -36.66 -29.99
CA GLY A 1211 33.07 -35.72 -30.64
C GLY A 1211 31.63 -36.22 -30.61
N PRO A 1212 30.72 -35.49 -31.27
CA PRO A 1212 29.32 -35.88 -31.32
C PRO A 1212 29.18 -37.15 -32.16
N LYS A 1213 28.42 -38.15 -31.68
CA LYS A 1213 28.10 -39.33 -32.48
C LYS A 1213 27.01 -38.99 -33.49
N LEU A 1214 27.38 -38.97 -34.77
CA LEU A 1214 26.47 -38.62 -35.86
C LEU A 1214 25.73 -39.85 -36.41
N GLY A 1215 24.57 -39.61 -37.01
CA GLY A 1215 23.77 -40.63 -37.69
C GLY A 1215 24.45 -41.15 -38.95
N ARG A 1216 24.15 -42.40 -39.31
CA ARG A 1216 24.67 -43.04 -40.53
C ARG A 1216 23.91 -42.61 -41.78
N ASP A 1217 22.62 -42.34 -41.64
CA ASP A 1217 21.71 -42.05 -42.75
C ASP A 1217 21.62 -40.55 -43.01
N ILE A 1218 21.89 -40.15 -44.24
CA ILE A 1218 22.01 -38.76 -44.67
C ILE A 1218 21.00 -38.51 -45.80
N PHE A 1219 20.14 -37.52 -45.63
CA PHE A 1219 19.23 -37.07 -46.66
C PHE A 1219 19.67 -35.71 -47.17
N THR A 1220 19.86 -35.58 -48.48
CA THR A 1220 20.27 -34.32 -49.11
C THR A 1220 19.30 -33.93 -50.21
N ALA A 1221 18.88 -32.67 -50.18
CA ALA A 1221 18.11 -32.03 -51.24
C ALA A 1221 18.94 -30.89 -51.84
N ASP A 1222 19.27 -31.00 -53.12
CA ASP A 1222 19.94 -29.95 -53.90
C ASP A 1222 18.93 -29.30 -54.85
N LEU A 1223 18.67 -28.01 -54.68
CA LEU A 1223 17.83 -27.22 -55.57
C LEU A 1223 18.73 -26.28 -56.39
N GLY A 1224 18.52 -26.19 -57.69
CA GLY A 1224 19.27 -25.26 -58.53
C GLY A 1224 18.55 -24.85 -59.80
N VAL A 1225 19.10 -23.85 -60.46
CA VAL A 1225 18.69 -23.39 -61.78
C VAL A 1225 19.92 -23.40 -62.68
N ASP A 1226 19.84 -24.19 -63.74
CA ASP A 1226 20.83 -24.29 -64.80
C ASP A 1226 20.42 -23.34 -65.95
N MET A 1227 21.33 -22.48 -66.40
CA MET A 1227 21.08 -21.45 -67.41
C MET A 1227 22.15 -21.53 -68.50
N GLN A 1228 21.72 -21.72 -69.75
CA GLN A 1228 22.56 -21.52 -70.92
C GLN A 1228 22.33 -20.10 -71.43
N ILE A 1229 23.31 -19.21 -71.27
CA ILE A 1229 23.20 -17.80 -71.66
C ILE A 1229 23.52 -17.63 -73.16
N LYS A 1230 24.52 -18.37 -73.63
CA LYS A 1230 24.91 -18.51 -75.05
C LYS A 1230 25.32 -19.97 -75.27
N LYS A 1231 25.44 -20.42 -76.53
CA LYS A 1231 25.91 -21.79 -76.84
C LYS A 1231 27.23 -22.19 -76.16
N GLN A 1232 28.06 -21.22 -75.79
CA GLN A 1232 29.37 -21.42 -75.14
C GLN A 1232 29.36 -21.29 -73.61
N LEU A 1233 28.37 -20.63 -72.99
CA LEU A 1233 28.38 -20.32 -71.54
C LEU A 1233 27.16 -20.92 -70.83
N GLU A 1234 27.44 -21.81 -69.88
CA GLU A 1234 26.47 -22.43 -68.97
C GLU A 1234 26.76 -21.96 -67.54
N VAL A 1235 25.74 -21.51 -66.80
CA VAL A 1235 25.83 -21.07 -65.41
C VAL A 1235 24.79 -21.81 -64.59
N ARG A 1236 25.16 -22.24 -63.39
CA ARG A 1236 24.27 -22.84 -62.41
C ARG A 1236 24.37 -22.10 -61.08
N VAL A 1237 23.22 -21.78 -60.51
CA VAL A 1237 23.09 -21.29 -59.14
C VAL A 1237 22.21 -22.27 -58.36
N GLY A 1238 22.62 -22.64 -57.17
CA GLY A 1238 21.84 -23.58 -56.36
C GLY A 1238 22.22 -23.59 -54.89
N GLY A 1239 21.32 -24.16 -54.10
CA GLY A 1239 21.50 -24.41 -52.67
C GLY A 1239 21.24 -25.87 -52.34
N ASN A 1240 21.84 -26.33 -51.25
CA ASN A 1240 21.63 -27.68 -50.76
C ASN A 1240 21.37 -27.69 -49.25
N VAL A 1241 20.46 -28.55 -48.83
CA VAL A 1241 20.24 -28.91 -47.43
C VAL A 1241 20.62 -30.37 -47.26
N SER A 1242 21.43 -30.68 -46.27
CA SER A 1242 21.79 -32.05 -45.90
C SER A 1242 21.50 -32.26 -44.42
N VAL A 1243 20.81 -33.35 -44.09
CA VAL A 1243 20.42 -33.68 -42.72
C VAL A 1243 20.73 -35.14 -42.41
N ARG A 1244 21.23 -35.37 -41.20
CA ARG A 1244 21.31 -36.68 -40.56
C ARG A 1244 21.05 -36.50 -39.07
N LYS A 1245 20.83 -37.60 -38.34
CA LYS A 1245 20.74 -37.51 -36.88
C LYS A 1245 22.01 -36.84 -36.32
N GLY A 1246 21.85 -35.73 -35.61
CA GLY A 1246 22.96 -34.99 -35.01
C GLY A 1246 23.72 -34.03 -35.95
N GLU A 1247 23.35 -33.88 -37.23
CA GLU A 1247 23.96 -32.87 -38.10
C GLU A 1247 22.95 -32.28 -39.09
N SER A 1248 22.98 -30.96 -39.22
CA SER A 1248 22.27 -30.23 -40.27
C SER A 1248 23.24 -29.30 -40.98
N ALA A 1249 23.28 -29.37 -42.31
CA ALA A 1249 24.13 -28.52 -43.13
C ALA A 1249 23.32 -27.80 -44.21
N LEU A 1250 23.64 -26.53 -44.42
CA LEU A 1250 23.08 -25.68 -45.46
C LEU A 1250 24.22 -25.10 -46.27
N GLY A 1251 24.11 -25.21 -47.59
CA GLY A 1251 25.12 -24.69 -48.53
C GLY A 1251 24.47 -23.99 -49.71
N GLY A 1252 25.22 -23.09 -50.32
CA GLY A 1252 24.87 -22.37 -51.54
C GLY A 1252 26.09 -22.20 -52.42
N GLY A 1253 25.89 -22.18 -53.73
CA GLY A 1253 27.00 -22.01 -54.64
C GLY A 1253 26.61 -21.62 -56.05
N ILE A 1254 27.64 -21.21 -56.78
CA ILE A 1254 27.59 -20.88 -58.20
C ILE A 1254 28.61 -21.74 -58.94
N SER A 1255 28.28 -22.16 -60.14
CA SER A 1255 29.24 -22.75 -61.07
C SER A 1255 29.02 -22.22 -62.47
N ALA A 1256 30.11 -21.98 -63.20
CA ALA A 1256 30.09 -21.55 -64.58
C ALA A 1256 30.98 -22.44 -65.43
N LYS A 1257 30.59 -22.65 -66.69
CA LYS A 1257 31.30 -23.46 -67.67
C LYS A 1257 31.33 -22.70 -68.99
N TYR A 1258 32.53 -22.56 -69.54
CA TYR A 1258 32.77 -21.97 -70.85
C TYR A 1258 33.35 -23.00 -71.81
N ARG A 1259 32.78 -23.11 -73.00
CA ARG A 1259 33.22 -24.00 -74.08
C ARG A 1259 34.00 -23.18 -75.11
N PHE A 1260 35.24 -23.57 -75.37
CA PHE A 1260 36.15 -22.89 -76.30
C PHE A 1260 35.88 -23.30 -77.75
#